data_AF-A0A8X6FTG5-F1
#
_entry.id   AF-A0A8X6FTG5-F1
#
_cell.length_a   1.000
_cell.length_b   1.000
_cell.length_c   1.000
_cell.angle_alpha   90.00
_cell.angle_beta   90.00
_cell.angle_gamma   90.00
#
_symmetry.space_group_name_H-M   'P 1'
#
loop_
_entity.id
_entity.type
_entity.pdbx_description
1 polymer ?
#
loop_
_entity_poly.entity_id
_entity_poly.type
_entity_poly.pdbx_seq_one_letter_code
_entity_poly.pdbx_strand_id
1 'polypeptide(L)'
;MGKVFSSVLAARLSSWANINNRLSPFQKGFRESEGCVEHNFLLEQAIVNAKRSRSDLALAWLDLENALGSIPHSFILKFLHAVGVPSSVSNIILSLYTGASSEIRCGAGWTPPISMEAGESLQIHLDSLVHTAARIGLRFTPPKCASLTFYHARSARVVNEDLLSIFGTPIPSLTGPDAYKYLGLRVGLNFYHNNSRLFDTARADILKVRDSLLAPWQKLHAIRSIILPRLDFTCRNAHVRKSQTQSLDKTIVSTAKHVLHLPSRSKTTIVHLACSKGGAALPLFRDLLDVQTIGHAFRSLSSSDAMVSDVARACLVSVVHKKTRVAPDHCTLADFLNGSTSGRFIGESSDYSTVCSRARHATQRLCNKIRFEWAASEATDSLVLNVHRSPNPVSVAPSAAKIVVRILRNELEASYIAGLYSLPDQGKTIGAVSLLPASNHLIQAGHYTRFCDWNFIHRARLGVLQLNATKRFGRGNPCCRKCGYARETIPHVLNHCKVHSSAWKGRHDAIQNRIKKAIPSYLGSVTINKKFPGVTPTLIPDLVLRKKSGETVIVDFTVAFEDRYDSLVTARNNKVTKYQPILESLRATGEPAFLDAIVVGSLGSWDPANDSVLLRLGISRKYSNLMWRLICSDVIRWSRDIYIEHLTGKRQY
;
A
#
# COMPACT_ATOMS: atom_id res chain seq x y z
N MET A 1 15.35 -8.34 29.45
CA MET A 1 16.20 -7.12 29.43
C MET A 1 17.18 -7.08 28.27
N GLY A 2 18.18 -7.98 28.18
CA GLY A 2 19.29 -7.96 27.21
C GLY A 2 19.01 -7.30 25.84
N LYS A 3 18.09 -7.86 25.03
CA LYS A 3 17.78 -7.34 23.67
C LYS A 3 17.39 -5.85 23.63
N VAL A 4 16.73 -5.32 24.66
CA VAL A 4 16.37 -3.88 24.74
C VAL A 4 17.63 -3.05 25.02
N PHE A 5 18.46 -3.50 25.97
CA PHE A 5 19.72 -2.84 26.30
C PHE A 5 20.69 -2.83 25.11
N SER A 6 20.87 -3.97 24.44
CA SER A 6 21.68 -4.07 23.21
C SER A 6 21.14 -3.18 22.09
N SER A 7 19.82 -3.03 21.95
CA SER A 7 19.23 -2.12 20.95
C SER A 7 19.51 -0.64 21.26
N VAL A 8 19.46 -0.22 22.53
CA VAL A 8 19.81 1.16 22.94
C VAL A 8 21.31 1.41 22.77
N LEU A 9 22.16 0.44 23.12
CA LEU A 9 23.60 0.51 22.95
C LEU A 9 24.00 0.60 21.47
N ALA A 10 23.41 -0.24 20.62
CA ALA A 10 23.64 -0.22 19.17
C ALA A 10 23.20 1.11 18.53
N ALA A 11 22.05 1.66 18.93
CA ALA A 11 21.59 2.97 18.44
C ALA A 11 22.54 4.11 18.85
N ARG A 12 22.98 4.14 20.11
CA ARG A 12 23.95 5.13 20.62
C ARG A 12 25.31 5.02 19.91
N LEU A 13 25.85 3.81 19.79
CA LEU A 13 27.12 3.56 19.12
C LEU A 13 27.06 3.90 17.62
N SER A 14 25.95 3.59 16.95
CA SER A 14 25.73 3.95 15.54
C SER A 14 25.64 5.46 15.36
N SER A 15 24.93 6.18 16.22
CA SER A 15 24.86 7.64 16.19
C SER A 15 26.26 8.26 16.38
N TRP A 16 27.00 7.82 17.41
CA TRP A 16 28.38 8.25 17.67
C TRP A 16 29.31 7.96 16.48
N ALA A 17 29.23 6.76 15.87
CA ALA A 17 30.08 6.37 14.75
C ALA A 17 29.80 7.16 13.47
N ASN A 18 28.55 7.58 13.23
CA ASN A 18 28.23 8.51 12.14
C ASN A 18 28.75 9.93 12.44
N ILE A 19 28.49 10.47 13.64
CA ILE A 19 28.93 11.83 14.04
C ILE A 19 30.46 11.96 13.97
N ASN A 20 31.20 10.93 14.37
CA ASN A 20 32.67 10.93 14.38
C ASN A 20 33.30 10.40 13.07
N ASN A 21 32.52 10.28 11.99
CA ASN A 21 32.95 9.82 10.66
C ASN A 21 33.75 8.49 10.70
N ARG A 22 33.34 7.54 11.56
CA ARG A 22 34.01 6.25 11.76
C ARG A 22 33.52 5.13 10.83
N LEU A 23 32.48 5.39 10.03
CA LEU A 23 31.93 4.46 9.05
C LEU A 23 32.26 4.93 7.63
N SER A 24 32.68 4.00 6.76
CA SER A 24 32.94 4.32 5.34
C SER A 24 31.70 4.92 4.66
N PRO A 25 31.83 5.95 3.79
CA PRO A 25 30.71 6.46 3.01
C PRO A 25 30.06 5.37 2.15
N PHE A 26 30.86 4.44 1.63
CA PHE A 26 30.41 3.32 0.80
C PHE A 26 29.75 2.19 1.58
N GLN A 27 29.87 2.16 2.91
CA GLN A 27 29.13 1.22 3.75
C GLN A 27 27.65 1.58 3.75
N LYS A 28 26.81 0.62 3.35
CA LYS A 28 25.35 0.76 3.30
C LYS A 28 24.57 -0.31 4.07
N GLY A 29 25.21 -1.44 4.38
CA GLY A 29 24.63 -2.46 5.26
C GLY A 29 24.37 -1.90 6.66
N PHE A 30 23.18 -2.16 7.20
CA PHE A 30 22.75 -1.78 8.55
C PHE A 30 22.78 -0.27 8.88
N ARG A 31 22.68 0.61 7.86
CA ARG A 31 22.53 2.07 8.01
C ARG A 31 21.12 2.54 7.64
N GLU A 32 20.78 3.78 8.01
CA GLU A 32 19.47 4.40 7.75
C GLU A 32 19.26 4.93 6.31
N SER A 33 19.75 4.20 5.30
CA SER A 33 19.56 4.50 3.87
C SER A 33 18.90 3.33 3.13
N GLU A 34 18.48 3.52 1.87
CA GLU A 34 17.98 2.42 1.04
C GLU A 34 19.15 1.69 0.36
N GLY A 35 20.13 1.26 1.19
CA GLY A 35 21.43 0.76 0.76
C GLY A 35 21.41 -0.31 -0.34
N CYS A 36 20.46 -1.25 -0.28
CA CYS A 36 20.30 -2.28 -1.31
C CYS A 36 19.81 -1.73 -2.65
N VAL A 37 19.06 -0.62 -2.66
CA VAL A 37 18.62 0.07 -3.88
C VAL A 37 19.75 0.96 -4.42
N GLU A 38 20.45 1.67 -3.53
CA GLU A 38 21.59 2.54 -3.84
C GLU A 38 22.76 1.77 -4.46
N HIS A 39 23.20 0.66 -3.84
CA HIS A 39 24.28 -0.18 -4.40
C HIS A 39 23.90 -0.85 -5.71
N ASN A 40 22.68 -1.38 -5.85
CA ASN A 40 22.22 -1.96 -7.13
C ASN A 40 22.11 -0.88 -8.22
N PHE A 41 21.74 0.35 -7.88
CA PHE A 41 21.72 1.48 -8.81
C PHE A 41 23.13 1.85 -9.29
N LEU A 42 24.11 2.01 -8.38
CA LEU A 42 25.49 2.30 -8.75
C LEU A 42 26.10 1.18 -9.62
N LEU A 43 25.84 -0.08 -9.28
CA LEU A 43 26.29 -1.24 -10.06
C LEU A 43 25.64 -1.29 -11.46
N GLU A 44 24.35 -0.98 -11.57
CA GLU A 44 23.68 -0.80 -12.87
C GLU A 44 24.33 0.33 -13.68
N GLN A 45 24.55 1.50 -13.07
CA GLN A 45 25.13 2.65 -13.79
C GLN A 45 26.58 2.41 -14.20
N ALA A 46 27.41 1.70 -13.42
CA ALA A 46 28.75 1.31 -13.83
C ALA A 46 28.73 0.44 -15.11
N ILE A 47 27.90 -0.61 -15.12
CA ILE A 47 27.74 -1.52 -16.26
C ILE A 47 27.15 -0.81 -17.48
N VAL A 48 26.16 0.07 -17.29
CA VAL A 48 25.56 0.87 -18.37
C VAL A 48 26.55 1.91 -18.91
N ASN A 49 27.33 2.56 -18.04
CA ASN A 49 28.30 3.57 -18.45
C ASN A 49 29.42 2.95 -19.28
N ALA A 50 30.08 1.89 -18.81
CA ALA A 50 31.15 1.21 -19.56
C ALA A 50 30.69 0.77 -20.97
N LYS A 51 29.48 0.22 -21.08
CA LYS A 51 28.85 -0.14 -22.37
C LYS A 51 28.56 1.05 -23.30
N ARG A 52 28.45 2.27 -22.75
CA ARG A 52 28.16 3.54 -23.45
C ARG A 52 29.45 4.26 -23.85
N SER A 53 30.43 4.36 -22.94
CA SER A 53 31.75 4.94 -23.18
C SER A 53 32.64 4.05 -24.05
N ARG A 54 32.29 2.75 -24.19
CA ARG A 54 33.17 1.71 -24.76
C ARG A 54 34.48 1.54 -23.97
N SER A 55 34.44 1.83 -22.68
CA SER A 55 35.55 1.60 -21.76
C SER A 55 35.45 0.22 -21.12
N ASP A 56 36.59 -0.31 -20.73
CA ASP A 56 36.69 -1.59 -20.03
C ASP A 56 36.08 -1.50 -18.62
N LEU A 57 35.68 -2.65 -18.07
CA LEU A 57 35.15 -2.74 -16.71
C LEU A 57 35.48 -4.11 -16.11
N ALA A 58 36.02 -4.08 -14.89
CA ALA A 58 36.19 -5.24 -14.04
C ALA A 58 35.36 -5.06 -12.75
N LEU A 59 34.70 -6.13 -12.32
CA LEU A 59 33.87 -6.20 -11.12
C LEU A 59 34.18 -7.48 -10.35
N ALA A 60 34.12 -7.41 -9.02
CA ALA A 60 34.18 -8.57 -8.14
C ALA A 60 33.06 -8.50 -7.09
N TRP A 61 32.41 -9.64 -6.84
CA TRP A 61 31.52 -9.84 -5.72
C TRP A 61 32.20 -10.79 -4.73
N LEU A 62 32.28 -10.36 -3.47
CA LEU A 62 33.00 -11.07 -2.41
C LEU A 62 32.02 -11.41 -1.28
N ASP A 63 31.97 -12.68 -0.86
CA ASP A 63 31.18 -13.14 0.30
C ASP A 63 32.12 -13.61 1.42
N LEU A 64 31.81 -13.25 2.67
CA LEU A 64 32.63 -13.55 3.83
C LEU A 64 32.17 -14.82 4.55
N GLU A 65 33.12 -15.67 4.92
CA GLU A 65 32.88 -16.86 5.73
C GLU A 65 32.60 -16.46 7.19
N ASN A 66 31.37 -16.74 7.64
CA ASN A 66 30.92 -16.57 9.02
C ASN A 66 31.30 -15.20 9.65
N ALA A 67 31.09 -14.10 8.91
CA ALA A 67 31.59 -12.76 9.26
C ALA A 67 31.23 -12.21 10.67
N LEU A 68 30.26 -12.80 11.36
CA LEU A 68 29.89 -12.46 12.74
C LEU A 68 30.53 -13.36 13.80
N GLY A 69 30.89 -14.60 13.45
CA GLY A 69 31.50 -15.56 14.37
C GLY A 69 33.03 -15.71 14.23
N SER A 70 33.60 -15.31 13.08
CA SER A 70 35.04 -15.46 12.81
C SER A 70 35.92 -14.38 13.46
N ILE A 71 35.36 -13.26 13.93
CA ILE A 71 36.13 -12.14 14.49
C ILE A 71 36.46 -12.40 15.98
N PRO A 72 37.73 -12.44 16.40
CA PRO A 72 38.09 -12.66 17.80
C PRO A 72 37.60 -11.53 18.71
N HIS A 73 36.98 -11.86 19.85
CA HIS A 73 36.48 -10.86 20.82
C HIS A 73 37.59 -9.90 21.31
N SER A 74 38.83 -10.39 21.42
CA SER A 74 40.02 -9.58 21.75
C SER A 74 40.40 -8.58 20.65
N PHE A 75 40.06 -8.85 19.39
CA PHE A 75 40.21 -7.90 18.29
C PHE A 75 39.11 -6.83 18.33
N ILE A 76 37.86 -7.20 18.62
CA ILE A 76 36.74 -6.26 18.78
C ILE A 76 37.07 -5.19 19.83
N LEU A 77 37.62 -5.58 20.98
CA LEU A 77 38.11 -4.66 22.02
C LEU A 77 39.19 -3.69 21.52
N LYS A 78 40.24 -4.22 20.88
CA LYS A 78 41.34 -3.41 20.33
C LYS A 78 40.84 -2.42 19.29
N PHE A 79 39.93 -2.84 18.42
CA PHE A 79 39.29 -1.99 17.41
C PHE A 79 38.44 -0.88 18.04
N LEU A 80 37.56 -1.20 18.99
CA LEU A 80 36.74 -0.21 19.69
C LEU A 80 37.61 0.88 20.36
N HIS A 81 38.68 0.47 21.05
CA HIS A 81 39.63 1.40 21.66
C HIS A 81 40.37 2.25 20.61
N ALA A 82 40.91 1.64 19.54
CA ALA A 82 41.63 2.35 18.49
C ALA A 82 40.75 3.35 17.71
N VAL A 83 39.44 3.08 17.57
CA VAL A 83 38.47 3.97 16.94
C VAL A 83 38.01 5.11 17.89
N GLY A 84 38.31 5.00 19.20
CA GLY A 84 38.04 6.02 20.21
C GLY A 84 36.78 5.80 21.04
N VAL A 85 36.27 4.58 21.15
CA VAL A 85 35.15 4.24 22.04
C VAL A 85 35.65 4.16 23.49
N PRO A 86 35.04 4.91 24.45
CA PRO A 86 35.48 4.91 25.84
C PRO A 86 35.46 3.51 26.47
N SER A 87 36.49 3.18 27.26
CA SER A 87 36.71 1.84 27.83
C SER A 87 35.53 1.35 28.69
N SER A 88 34.79 2.23 29.35
CA SER A 88 33.55 1.90 30.06
C SER A 88 32.46 1.33 29.13
N VAL A 89 32.33 1.86 27.92
CA VAL A 89 31.40 1.37 26.89
C VAL A 89 31.94 0.10 26.24
N SER A 90 33.24 0.02 25.96
CA SER A 90 33.90 -1.18 25.41
C SER A 90 33.77 -2.39 26.34
N ASN A 91 33.88 -2.20 27.66
CA ASN A 91 33.67 -3.26 28.66
C ASN A 91 32.20 -3.70 28.74
N ILE A 92 31.25 -2.77 28.57
CA ILE A 92 29.81 -3.08 28.47
C ILE A 92 29.48 -3.85 27.18
N ILE A 93 30.20 -3.60 26.08
CA ILE A 93 30.07 -4.38 24.85
C ILE A 93 30.63 -5.80 25.09
N LEU A 94 31.79 -5.93 25.72
CA LEU A 94 32.41 -7.22 26.02
C LEU A 94 31.52 -8.12 26.89
N SER A 95 30.88 -7.58 27.93
CA SER A 95 30.00 -8.35 28.82
C SER A 95 28.71 -8.87 28.16
N LEU A 96 28.38 -8.39 26.95
CA LEU A 96 27.33 -8.96 26.10
C LEU A 96 27.81 -10.12 25.22
N TYR A 97 29.13 -10.29 25.05
CA TYR A 97 29.75 -11.38 24.29
C TYR A 97 30.32 -12.51 25.17
N THR A 98 30.76 -12.21 26.40
CA THR A 98 31.23 -13.24 27.34
C THR A 98 30.08 -14.15 27.79
N GLY A 99 30.17 -15.45 27.45
CA GLY A 99 29.17 -16.46 27.80
C GLY A 99 28.00 -16.58 26.80
N ALA A 100 28.01 -15.83 25.70
CA ALA A 100 27.00 -15.94 24.64
C ALA A 100 27.36 -17.06 23.64
N SER A 101 26.56 -18.12 23.57
CA SER A 101 26.60 -19.12 22.50
C SER A 101 25.42 -18.95 21.52
N SER A 102 25.50 -19.58 20.35
CA SER A 102 24.39 -19.65 19.40
C SER A 102 24.51 -20.89 18.52
N GLU A 103 23.47 -21.72 18.53
CA GLU A 103 23.41 -22.99 17.80
C GLU A 103 22.37 -22.94 16.69
N ILE A 104 22.71 -23.46 15.50
CA ILE A 104 21.80 -23.52 14.35
C ILE A 104 21.78 -24.95 13.80
N ARG A 105 20.77 -25.73 14.21
CA ARG A 105 20.62 -27.13 13.83
C ARG A 105 20.07 -27.29 12.40
N CYS A 106 20.97 -27.47 11.44
CA CYS A 106 20.64 -28.02 10.13
C CYS A 106 20.48 -29.55 10.21
N GLY A 107 19.69 -30.14 9.30
CA GLY A 107 19.29 -31.56 9.34
C GLY A 107 20.38 -32.59 9.06
N ALA A 108 21.65 -32.18 8.91
CA ALA A 108 22.79 -33.03 8.57
C ALA A 108 24.01 -32.83 9.50
N GLY A 109 23.87 -32.08 10.61
CA GLY A 109 24.93 -31.87 11.59
C GLY A 109 25.70 -30.55 11.45
N TRP A 110 26.93 -30.55 11.97
CA TRP A 110 27.84 -29.40 12.10
C TRP A 110 28.97 -29.43 11.04
N THR A 111 29.59 -28.28 10.73
CA THR A 111 30.45 -28.09 9.52
C THR A 111 31.93 -27.75 9.82
N PRO A 112 32.92 -28.41 9.18
CA PRO A 112 34.37 -28.14 9.32
C PRO A 112 35.04 -27.36 8.13
N PRO A 113 36.33 -26.93 8.22
CA PRO A 113 36.99 -25.96 7.28
C PRO A 113 38.28 -26.45 6.53
N ILE A 114 38.60 -25.91 5.32
CA ILE A 114 39.77 -26.24 4.43
C ILE A 114 40.34 -24.97 3.66
N SER A 115 41.47 -25.10 2.91
CA SER A 115 42.46 -24.08 2.42
C SER A 115 42.69 -24.00 0.85
N MET A 116 43.87 -23.59 0.29
CA MET A 116 44.21 -22.30 -0.43
C MET A 116 44.89 -22.60 -1.85
N GLU A 117 45.52 -21.81 -2.78
CA GLU A 117 46.35 -20.55 -2.93
C GLU A 117 46.30 -19.88 -4.37
N ALA A 118 46.80 -18.64 -4.64
CA ALA A 118 46.31 -17.67 -5.70
C ALA A 118 47.22 -17.10 -6.86
N GLY A 119 46.66 -16.24 -7.74
CA GLY A 119 47.35 -15.37 -8.76
C GLY A 119 46.43 -14.65 -9.79
N GLU A 120 46.91 -13.79 -10.73
CA GLU A 120 47.32 -12.38 -10.45
C GLU A 120 46.87 -11.30 -11.51
N SER A 121 46.24 -10.16 -11.10
CA SER A 121 46.00 -8.88 -11.85
C SER A 121 45.00 -7.96 -11.09
N LEU A 122 43.67 -8.02 -11.37
CA LEU A 122 42.63 -7.52 -10.42
C LEU A 122 42.82 -8.18 -9.05
N GLN A 123 43.35 -9.40 -9.07
CA GLN A 123 43.90 -10.10 -7.94
C GLN A 123 44.78 -9.23 -7.03
N ILE A 124 45.61 -8.29 -7.51
CA ILE A 124 46.50 -7.50 -6.64
C ILE A 124 45.69 -6.71 -5.59
N HIS A 125 44.51 -6.22 -5.98
CA HIS A 125 43.55 -5.61 -5.05
C HIS A 125 42.81 -6.67 -4.20
N LEU A 126 42.50 -7.85 -4.75
CA LEU A 126 41.89 -8.95 -4.00
C LEU A 126 42.84 -9.52 -2.93
N ASP A 127 44.13 -9.69 -3.21
CA ASP A 127 45.16 -10.23 -2.33
C ASP A 127 45.49 -9.24 -1.20
N SER A 128 45.51 -7.94 -1.51
CA SER A 128 45.56 -6.88 -0.48
C SER A 128 44.34 -6.93 0.45
N LEU A 129 43.13 -7.15 -0.09
CA LEU A 129 41.90 -7.34 0.69
C LEU A 129 41.89 -8.66 1.48
N VAL A 130 42.42 -9.75 0.92
CA VAL A 130 42.56 -11.09 1.50
C VAL A 130 43.55 -11.07 2.67
N HIS A 131 44.73 -10.49 2.47
CA HIS A 131 45.73 -10.28 3.52
C HIS A 131 45.19 -9.40 4.66
N THR A 132 44.46 -8.34 4.31
CA THR A 132 43.81 -7.46 5.29
C THR A 132 42.71 -8.18 6.07
N ALA A 133 41.88 -8.99 5.40
CA ALA A 133 40.83 -9.80 6.02
C ALA A 133 41.42 -10.86 6.97
N ALA A 134 42.44 -11.59 6.52
CA ALA A 134 43.12 -12.60 7.33
C ALA A 134 43.71 -12.01 8.62
N ARG A 135 44.31 -10.81 8.55
CA ARG A 135 44.83 -10.07 9.72
C ARG A 135 43.78 -9.65 10.75
N ILE A 136 42.49 -9.70 10.41
CA ILE A 136 41.37 -9.40 11.32
C ILE A 136 40.48 -10.63 11.61
N GLY A 137 40.96 -11.84 11.26
CA GLY A 137 40.26 -13.12 11.49
C GLY A 137 39.15 -13.43 10.47
N LEU A 138 38.99 -12.61 9.42
CA LEU A 138 37.99 -12.83 8.38
C LEU A 138 38.55 -13.66 7.22
N ARG A 139 37.69 -14.52 6.68
CA ARG A 139 37.94 -15.30 5.44
C ARG A 139 36.82 -15.03 4.44
N PHE A 140 37.10 -15.26 3.17
CA PHE A 140 36.12 -15.22 2.09
C PHE A 140 35.62 -16.64 1.78
N THR A 141 34.48 -16.79 1.12
CA THR A 141 33.98 -18.09 0.61
C THR A 141 34.07 -18.13 -0.92
N PRO A 142 35.17 -18.63 -1.52
CA PRO A 142 35.41 -18.51 -2.97
C PRO A 142 34.27 -19.04 -3.87
N PRO A 143 33.61 -20.19 -3.58
CA PRO A 143 32.47 -20.68 -4.37
C PRO A 143 31.20 -19.81 -4.34
N LYS A 144 31.15 -18.78 -3.48
CA LYS A 144 30.10 -17.75 -3.46
C LYS A 144 30.58 -16.40 -3.98
N CYS A 145 31.88 -16.22 -4.19
CA CYS A 145 32.40 -15.04 -4.85
C CYS A 145 32.18 -15.15 -6.38
N ALA A 146 32.36 -14.06 -7.11
CA ALA A 146 32.35 -14.07 -8.57
C ALA A 146 33.08 -12.84 -9.14
N SER A 147 33.55 -12.93 -10.38
CA SER A 147 34.09 -11.80 -11.14
C SER A 147 33.28 -11.53 -12.41
N LEU A 148 33.37 -10.31 -12.95
CA LEU A 148 32.90 -9.98 -14.30
C LEU A 148 33.86 -8.95 -14.89
N THR A 149 34.61 -9.36 -15.92
CA THR A 149 35.57 -8.50 -16.62
C THR A 149 35.24 -8.48 -18.10
N PHE A 150 35.11 -7.30 -18.70
CA PHE A 150 34.99 -7.15 -20.15
C PHE A 150 35.77 -5.94 -20.66
N TYR A 151 36.28 -6.07 -21.88
CA TYR A 151 37.10 -5.07 -22.55
C TYR A 151 36.67 -4.83 -24.00
N HIS A 152 37.05 -3.69 -24.58
CA HIS A 152 36.60 -3.27 -25.91
C HIS A 152 37.68 -3.36 -26.98
N ALA A 153 37.82 -4.54 -27.59
CA ALA A 153 38.76 -4.79 -28.67
C ALA A 153 38.10 -4.67 -30.06
N ARG A 154 38.68 -3.83 -30.94
CA ARG A 154 38.35 -3.73 -32.39
C ARG A 154 36.84 -3.73 -32.71
N SER A 155 36.08 -2.86 -32.03
CA SER A 155 34.61 -2.72 -32.13
C SER A 155 33.76 -3.87 -31.57
N ALA A 156 34.35 -5.01 -31.18
CA ALA A 156 33.68 -6.09 -30.47
C ALA A 156 33.71 -5.87 -28.94
N ARG A 157 32.88 -6.61 -28.20
CA ARG A 157 33.03 -6.78 -26.76
C ARG A 157 33.67 -8.14 -26.53
N VAL A 158 34.79 -8.18 -25.82
CA VAL A 158 35.40 -9.43 -25.38
C VAL A 158 35.18 -9.52 -23.86
N VAL A 159 34.64 -10.67 -23.42
CA VAL A 159 34.56 -10.99 -21.99
C VAL A 159 35.85 -11.70 -21.64
N ASN A 160 36.46 -11.34 -20.50
CA ASN A 160 37.64 -12.05 -20.05
C ASN A 160 37.23 -13.24 -19.17
N GLU A 161 37.64 -14.44 -19.55
CA GLU A 161 37.39 -15.68 -18.83
C GLU A 161 38.54 -16.03 -17.86
N ASP A 162 39.59 -15.19 -17.79
CA ASP A 162 40.71 -15.30 -16.84
C ASP A 162 40.24 -15.65 -15.41
N LEU A 163 40.76 -16.77 -14.90
CA LEU A 163 40.40 -17.33 -13.61
C LEU A 163 41.06 -16.56 -12.47
N LEU A 164 40.43 -15.43 -12.10
CA LEU A 164 40.67 -14.78 -10.81
C LEU A 164 40.39 -15.74 -9.66
N SER A 165 40.99 -15.47 -8.50
CA SER A 165 41.08 -16.45 -7.42
C SER A 165 41.00 -15.76 -6.05
N ILE A 166 40.71 -16.49 -4.97
CA ILE A 166 40.68 -15.93 -3.60
C ILE A 166 41.23 -16.98 -2.64
N PHE A 167 42.35 -16.66 -1.95
CA PHE A 167 43.23 -17.68 -1.34
C PHE A 167 43.38 -18.87 -2.31
N GLY A 168 43.74 -18.57 -3.56
CA GLY A 168 43.17 -19.09 -4.81
C GLY A 168 42.68 -20.53 -4.96
N THR A 169 41.61 -20.84 -4.22
CA THR A 169 40.47 -21.43 -4.93
C THR A 169 40.04 -20.43 -6.03
N PRO A 170 39.94 -20.84 -7.30
CA PRO A 170 39.47 -19.95 -8.37
C PRO A 170 38.00 -19.54 -8.12
N ILE A 171 37.66 -18.30 -8.49
CA ILE A 171 36.28 -17.80 -8.38
C ILE A 171 35.59 -17.83 -9.75
N PRO A 172 34.26 -18.09 -9.80
CA PRO A 172 33.51 -18.06 -11.05
C PRO A 172 33.60 -16.69 -11.77
N SER A 173 34.18 -16.67 -12.98
CA SER A 173 34.02 -15.54 -13.91
C SER A 173 32.68 -15.63 -14.62
N LEU A 174 31.92 -14.54 -14.66
CA LEU A 174 30.60 -14.48 -15.30
C LEU A 174 30.75 -14.19 -16.80
N THR A 175 30.34 -15.14 -17.63
CA THR A 175 30.30 -14.95 -19.09
C THR A 175 29.10 -14.09 -19.52
N GLY A 176 28.97 -13.84 -20.83
CA GLY A 176 27.85 -13.09 -21.44
C GLY A 176 26.44 -13.46 -20.94
N PRO A 177 26.02 -14.74 -20.97
CA PRO A 177 24.73 -15.21 -20.46
C PRO A 177 24.60 -15.32 -18.93
N ASP A 178 25.68 -15.18 -18.17
CA ASP A 178 25.65 -15.44 -16.72
C ASP A 178 25.10 -14.28 -15.88
N ALA A 179 24.73 -14.59 -14.64
CA ALA A 179 24.24 -13.60 -13.69
C ALA A 179 24.38 -14.02 -12.22
N TYR A 180 25.20 -13.28 -11.48
CA TYR A 180 25.40 -13.41 -10.03
C TYR A 180 24.22 -12.83 -9.23
N LYS A 181 24.01 -13.33 -8.01
CA LYS A 181 22.84 -12.97 -7.17
C LYS A 181 23.19 -11.91 -6.11
N TYR A 182 23.35 -10.66 -6.54
CA TYR A 182 23.66 -9.54 -5.63
C TYR A 182 22.40 -8.93 -4.98
N LEU A 183 22.38 -8.86 -3.64
CA LEU A 183 21.32 -8.22 -2.83
C LEU A 183 19.87 -8.57 -3.24
N GLY A 184 19.66 -9.83 -3.64
CA GLY A 184 18.35 -10.35 -4.07
C GLY A 184 18.02 -10.19 -5.55
N LEU A 185 18.77 -9.38 -6.30
CA LEU A 185 18.67 -9.27 -7.76
C LEU A 185 19.64 -10.25 -8.45
N ARG A 186 19.44 -10.52 -9.74
CA ARG A 186 20.44 -11.16 -10.60
C ARG A 186 21.07 -10.12 -11.52
N VAL A 187 22.39 -9.99 -11.49
CA VAL A 187 23.17 -9.00 -12.24
C VAL A 187 24.23 -9.71 -13.07
N GLY A 188 24.43 -9.31 -14.32
CA GLY A 188 25.40 -9.91 -15.24
C GLY A 188 25.51 -9.13 -16.54
N LEU A 189 26.34 -9.60 -17.49
CA LEU A 189 26.69 -8.81 -18.66
C LEU A 189 25.51 -8.57 -19.59
N ASN A 190 24.83 -9.63 -20.06
CA ASN A 190 23.60 -9.49 -20.85
C ASN A 190 22.32 -9.64 -20.00
N PHE A 191 22.46 -10.00 -18.72
CA PHE A 191 21.33 -10.36 -17.87
C PHE A 191 20.64 -9.18 -17.18
N TYR A 192 19.79 -8.48 -17.94
CA TYR A 192 18.82 -7.53 -17.37
C TYR A 192 17.53 -8.26 -16.99
N HIS A 193 17.61 -8.98 -15.87
CA HIS A 193 16.49 -9.55 -15.10
C HIS A 193 15.39 -10.28 -15.90
N ASN A 194 15.62 -11.55 -16.28
CA ASN A 194 14.52 -12.42 -16.71
C ASN A 194 13.58 -12.76 -15.53
N ASN A 195 12.68 -11.84 -15.21
CA ASN A 195 11.72 -11.95 -14.12
C ASN A 195 10.52 -12.87 -14.41
N SER A 196 10.48 -13.59 -15.53
CA SER A 196 9.35 -14.50 -15.88
C SER A 196 8.99 -15.43 -14.73
N ARG A 197 9.94 -16.25 -14.27
CA ARG A 197 9.78 -17.17 -13.13
C ARG A 197 9.25 -16.48 -11.86
N LEU A 198 9.61 -15.22 -11.60
CA LEU A 198 9.09 -14.45 -10.46
C LEU A 198 7.61 -14.08 -10.64
N PHE A 199 7.23 -13.55 -11.81
CA PHE A 199 5.84 -13.24 -12.13
C PHE A 199 4.97 -14.49 -12.18
N ASP A 200 5.48 -15.59 -12.73
CA ASP A 200 4.73 -16.85 -12.85
C ASP A 200 4.61 -17.56 -11.49
N THR A 201 5.64 -17.52 -10.63
CA THR A 201 5.52 -17.95 -9.23
C THR A 201 4.50 -17.10 -8.48
N ALA A 202 4.53 -15.77 -8.63
CA ALA A 202 3.55 -14.90 -7.98
C ALA A 202 2.11 -15.16 -8.47
N ARG A 203 1.91 -15.43 -9.78
CA ARG A 203 0.59 -15.84 -10.33
C ARG A 203 0.15 -17.19 -9.78
N ALA A 204 1.03 -18.19 -9.72
CA ALA A 204 0.74 -19.50 -9.14
C ALA A 204 0.36 -19.39 -7.65
N ASP A 205 1.08 -18.58 -6.87
CA ASP A 205 0.77 -18.34 -5.47
C ASP A 205 -0.57 -17.61 -5.27
N ILE A 206 -0.93 -16.66 -6.15
CA ILE A 206 -2.25 -16.00 -6.13
C ILE A 206 -3.37 -17.03 -6.33
N LEU A 207 -3.18 -17.99 -7.25
CA LEU A 207 -4.16 -19.06 -7.50
C LEU A 207 -4.23 -20.05 -6.33
N LYS A 208 -3.09 -20.48 -5.75
CA LYS A 208 -3.07 -21.28 -4.51
C LYS A 208 -3.81 -20.57 -3.38
N VAL A 209 -3.62 -19.27 -3.20
CA VAL A 209 -4.36 -18.48 -2.19
C VAL A 209 -5.85 -18.39 -2.53
N ARG A 210 -6.24 -18.18 -3.80
CA ARG A 210 -7.64 -18.20 -4.26
C ARG A 210 -8.35 -19.50 -3.86
N ASP A 211 -7.67 -20.62 -4.01
CA ASP A 211 -8.27 -21.96 -3.90
C ASP A 211 -8.09 -22.61 -2.52
N SER A 212 -7.28 -22.00 -1.64
CA SER A 212 -7.11 -22.40 -0.24
C SER A 212 -8.40 -22.34 0.61
N LEU A 213 -8.37 -22.92 1.81
CA LEU A 213 -9.48 -22.84 2.79
C LEU A 213 -9.51 -21.54 3.62
N LEU A 214 -8.66 -20.54 3.29
CA LEU A 214 -8.65 -19.24 3.98
C LEU A 214 -9.97 -18.48 3.83
N ALA A 215 -10.33 -17.68 4.85
CA ALA A 215 -11.48 -16.78 4.77
C ALA A 215 -11.31 -15.75 3.63
N PRO A 216 -12.39 -15.26 3.01
CA PRO A 216 -12.31 -14.36 1.84
C PRO A 216 -11.42 -13.12 2.07
N TRP A 217 -11.53 -12.46 3.23
CA TRP A 217 -10.67 -11.33 3.58
C TRP A 217 -9.21 -11.73 3.84
N GLN A 218 -8.95 -12.93 4.37
CA GLN A 218 -7.59 -13.47 4.54
C GLN A 218 -6.92 -13.73 3.17
N LYS A 219 -7.67 -14.23 2.18
CA LYS A 219 -7.17 -14.41 0.80
C LYS A 219 -6.73 -13.09 0.18
N LEU A 220 -7.57 -12.06 0.27
CA LEU A 220 -7.23 -10.71 -0.22
C LEU A 220 -6.04 -10.12 0.56
N HIS A 221 -5.98 -10.34 1.87
CA HIS A 221 -4.87 -9.90 2.71
C HIS A 221 -3.54 -10.57 2.30
N ALA A 222 -3.49 -11.89 2.16
CA ALA A 222 -2.27 -12.63 1.83
C ALA A 222 -1.68 -12.22 0.46
N ILE A 223 -2.52 -11.96 -0.54
CA ILE A 223 -2.07 -11.38 -1.82
C ILE A 223 -1.40 -10.01 -1.59
N ARG A 224 -2.04 -9.15 -0.78
CA ARG A 224 -1.60 -7.78 -0.50
C ARG A 224 -0.34 -7.68 0.36
N SER A 225 -0.19 -8.51 1.39
CA SER A 225 0.88 -8.41 2.40
C SER A 225 2.02 -9.41 2.23
N ILE A 226 1.82 -10.51 1.49
CA ILE A 226 2.83 -11.55 1.28
C ILE A 226 3.26 -11.62 -0.18
N ILE A 227 2.32 -11.71 -1.12
CA ILE A 227 2.67 -11.98 -2.52
C ILE A 227 3.23 -10.73 -3.21
N LEU A 228 2.50 -9.62 -3.18
CA LEU A 228 2.87 -8.39 -3.91
C LEU A 228 4.16 -7.70 -3.40
N PRO A 229 4.47 -7.65 -2.09
CA PRO A 229 5.69 -7.01 -1.61
C PRO A 229 6.99 -7.67 -2.12
N ARG A 230 6.99 -8.98 -2.40
CA ARG A 230 8.11 -9.69 -3.05
C ARG A 230 8.45 -9.10 -4.43
N LEU A 231 7.44 -8.57 -5.12
CA LEU A 231 7.58 -7.94 -6.42
C LEU A 231 7.98 -6.46 -6.32
N ASP A 232 7.51 -5.71 -5.32
CA ASP A 232 7.84 -4.28 -5.12
C ASP A 232 9.35 -4.04 -4.99
N PHE A 233 10.04 -4.89 -4.22
CA PHE A 233 11.51 -4.84 -4.09
C PHE A 233 12.20 -5.19 -5.42
N THR A 234 11.94 -6.40 -5.94
CA THR A 234 12.66 -6.95 -7.10
C THR A 234 12.42 -6.17 -8.40
N CYS A 235 11.24 -5.56 -8.56
CA CYS A 235 10.89 -4.83 -9.78
C CYS A 235 11.38 -3.37 -9.78
N ARG A 236 11.81 -2.81 -8.65
CA ARG A 236 12.17 -1.38 -8.55
C ARG A 236 13.32 -0.96 -9.47
N ASN A 237 14.32 -1.82 -9.59
CA ASN A 237 15.51 -1.58 -10.43
C ASN A 237 15.48 -2.43 -11.71
N ALA A 238 14.48 -3.30 -11.90
CA ALA A 238 14.47 -4.27 -12.98
C ALA A 238 13.65 -3.85 -14.19
N HIS A 239 14.10 -4.25 -15.39
CA HIS A 239 13.33 -4.06 -16.62
C HIS A 239 12.16 -5.06 -16.69
N VAL A 240 10.94 -4.60 -16.37
CA VAL A 240 9.73 -5.43 -16.41
C VAL A 240 8.97 -5.22 -17.73
N ARG A 241 8.62 -6.31 -18.43
CA ARG A 241 7.86 -6.24 -19.69
C ARG A 241 6.38 -5.94 -19.42
N LYS A 242 5.77 -5.07 -20.22
CA LYS A 242 4.35 -4.68 -20.17
C LYS A 242 3.38 -5.87 -20.16
N SER A 243 3.72 -6.97 -20.85
CA SER A 243 2.94 -8.22 -20.87
C SER A 243 2.94 -8.96 -19.53
N GLN A 244 4.04 -8.92 -18.76
CA GLN A 244 4.15 -9.57 -17.45
C GLN A 244 3.24 -8.89 -16.43
N THR A 245 3.28 -7.55 -16.36
CA THR A 245 2.40 -6.79 -15.45
C THR A 245 0.92 -6.91 -15.84
N GLN A 246 0.59 -6.88 -17.15
CA GLN A 246 -0.78 -7.14 -17.62
C GLN A 246 -1.29 -8.55 -17.28
N SER A 247 -0.44 -9.58 -17.38
CA SER A 247 -0.79 -10.96 -17.02
C SER A 247 -1.04 -11.10 -15.50
N LEU A 248 -0.19 -10.48 -14.69
CA LEU A 248 -0.36 -10.41 -13.25
C LEU A 248 -1.63 -9.63 -12.85
N ASP A 249 -1.86 -8.43 -13.40
CA ASP A 249 -3.04 -7.61 -13.13
C ASP A 249 -4.34 -8.35 -13.47
N LYS A 250 -4.39 -9.06 -14.60
CA LYS A 250 -5.51 -9.96 -14.96
C LYS A 250 -5.72 -11.05 -13.90
N THR A 251 -4.65 -11.67 -13.42
CA THR A 251 -4.68 -12.74 -12.40
C THR A 251 -5.18 -12.21 -11.04
N ILE A 252 -4.70 -11.04 -10.62
CA ILE A 252 -5.14 -10.33 -9.39
C ILE A 252 -6.62 -9.97 -9.49
N VAL A 253 -7.05 -9.31 -10.57
CA VAL A 253 -8.44 -8.85 -10.75
C VAL A 253 -9.43 -10.01 -10.86
N SER A 254 -9.06 -11.08 -11.58
CA SER A 254 -9.87 -12.30 -11.65
C SER A 254 -10.03 -12.94 -10.27
N THR A 255 -8.94 -13.13 -9.54
CA THR A 255 -8.93 -13.70 -8.19
C THR A 255 -9.71 -12.87 -7.20
N ALA A 256 -9.50 -11.55 -7.17
CA ALA A 256 -10.22 -10.66 -6.28
C ALA A 256 -11.72 -10.62 -6.59
N LYS A 257 -12.12 -10.57 -7.88
CA LYS A 257 -13.54 -10.68 -8.26
C LYS A 257 -14.16 -12.01 -7.81
N HIS A 258 -13.45 -13.13 -8.00
CA HIS A 258 -13.91 -14.44 -7.55
C HIS A 258 -14.15 -14.46 -6.03
N VAL A 259 -13.16 -14.03 -5.24
CA VAL A 259 -13.24 -13.98 -3.78
C VAL A 259 -14.34 -13.03 -3.29
N LEU A 260 -14.55 -11.89 -3.96
CA LEU A 260 -15.64 -10.93 -3.68
C LEU A 260 -17.01 -11.35 -4.25
N HIS A 261 -17.12 -12.53 -4.87
CA HIS A 261 -18.30 -13.03 -5.60
C HIS A 261 -18.84 -12.06 -6.68
N LEU A 262 -17.97 -11.28 -7.32
CA LEU A 262 -18.34 -10.27 -8.31
C LEU A 262 -18.41 -10.83 -9.74
N PRO A 263 -19.49 -10.56 -10.50
CA PRO A 263 -19.59 -10.96 -11.90
C PRO A 263 -18.58 -10.22 -12.80
N SER A 264 -18.37 -10.75 -14.01
CA SER A 264 -17.53 -10.14 -15.05
C SER A 264 -17.85 -8.65 -15.26
N ARG A 265 -19.15 -8.29 -15.31
CA ARG A 265 -19.66 -6.91 -15.51
C ARG A 265 -19.36 -5.89 -14.40
N SER A 266 -18.83 -6.30 -13.24
CA SER A 266 -18.45 -5.36 -12.18
C SER A 266 -17.23 -4.53 -12.60
N LYS A 267 -17.24 -3.22 -12.34
CA LYS A 267 -16.08 -2.33 -12.57
C LYS A 267 -14.87 -2.84 -11.78
N THR A 268 -13.72 -2.99 -12.43
CA THR A 268 -12.50 -3.54 -11.82
C THR A 268 -11.95 -2.65 -10.70
N THR A 269 -12.23 -1.34 -10.75
CA THR A 269 -11.75 -0.32 -9.80
C THR A 269 -12.03 -0.64 -8.33
N ILE A 270 -13.10 -1.40 -8.01
CA ILE A 270 -13.38 -1.86 -6.65
C ILE A 270 -12.29 -2.80 -6.08
N VAL A 271 -11.54 -3.50 -6.94
CA VAL A 271 -10.39 -4.31 -6.52
C VAL A 271 -9.24 -3.41 -6.07
N HIS A 272 -9.04 -2.30 -6.78
CA HIS A 272 -7.91 -1.40 -6.60
C HIS A 272 -8.09 -0.41 -5.43
N LEU A 273 -9.34 0.00 -5.18
CA LEU A 273 -9.73 0.88 -4.09
C LEU A 273 -9.43 0.29 -2.71
N ALA A 274 -9.05 1.11 -1.73
CA ALA A 274 -8.68 0.62 -0.40
C ALA A 274 -9.85 0.04 0.39
N CYS A 275 -9.56 -0.81 1.38
CA CYS A 275 -10.57 -1.40 2.27
C CYS A 275 -11.35 -0.32 3.03
N SER A 276 -10.69 0.73 3.51
CA SER A 276 -11.30 1.93 4.12
C SER A 276 -12.32 2.63 3.22
N LYS A 277 -12.26 2.42 1.89
CA LYS A 277 -13.13 3.06 0.89
C LYS A 277 -14.09 2.08 0.20
N GLY A 278 -14.12 0.81 0.62
CA GLY A 278 -15.05 -0.21 0.13
C GLY A 278 -14.45 -1.30 -0.77
N GLY A 279 -13.14 -1.25 -1.07
CA GLY A 279 -12.48 -2.14 -2.03
C GLY A 279 -11.50 -3.16 -1.42
N ALA A 280 -10.85 -3.96 -2.27
CA ALA A 280 -9.94 -5.03 -1.83
C ALA A 280 -8.53 -4.55 -1.41
N ALA A 281 -8.19 -3.28 -1.67
CA ALA A 281 -6.84 -2.72 -1.57
C ALA A 281 -5.79 -3.52 -2.37
N LEU A 282 -6.12 -3.91 -3.60
CA LEU A 282 -5.22 -4.56 -4.55
C LEU A 282 -5.06 -3.67 -5.80
N PRO A 283 -4.26 -2.58 -5.74
CA PRO A 283 -4.00 -1.70 -6.88
C PRO A 283 -3.40 -2.43 -8.07
N LEU A 284 -3.48 -1.82 -9.26
CA LEU A 284 -2.80 -2.32 -10.44
C LEU A 284 -1.28 -2.34 -10.19
N PHE A 285 -0.65 -3.50 -10.34
CA PHE A 285 0.77 -3.67 -10.07
C PHE A 285 1.63 -2.82 -11.02
N ARG A 286 1.21 -2.67 -12.28
CA ARG A 286 1.87 -1.76 -13.24
C ARG A 286 1.86 -0.30 -12.77
N ASP A 287 0.79 0.14 -12.12
CA ASP A 287 0.62 1.51 -11.64
C ASP A 287 1.48 1.72 -10.36
N LEU A 288 1.59 0.71 -9.50
CA LEU A 288 2.52 0.71 -8.36
C LEU A 288 3.99 0.70 -8.80
N LEU A 289 4.31 0.00 -9.89
CA LEU A 289 5.64 -0.02 -10.49
C LEU A 289 6.02 1.34 -11.09
N ASP A 290 5.09 2.01 -11.77
CA ASP A 290 5.31 3.37 -12.27
C ASP A 290 5.62 4.35 -11.12
N VAL A 291 4.84 4.29 -10.03
CA VAL A 291 5.11 5.09 -8.82
C VAL A 291 6.45 4.75 -8.17
N GLN A 292 6.84 3.48 -8.09
CA GLN A 292 8.15 3.10 -7.54
C GLN A 292 9.31 3.53 -8.44
N THR A 293 9.13 3.53 -9.76
CA THR A 293 10.14 3.99 -10.74
C THR A 293 10.38 5.48 -10.61
N ILE A 294 9.31 6.29 -10.58
CA ILE A 294 9.37 7.74 -10.33
C ILE A 294 10.01 8.02 -8.97
N GLY A 295 9.52 7.37 -7.92
CA GLY A 295 10.04 7.56 -6.57
C GLY A 295 11.50 7.11 -6.41
N HIS A 296 11.95 6.07 -7.11
CA HIS A 296 13.37 5.67 -7.13
C HIS A 296 14.22 6.73 -7.82
N ALA A 297 13.84 7.19 -9.02
CA ALA A 297 14.59 8.22 -9.73
C ALA A 297 14.70 9.53 -8.92
N PHE A 298 13.61 9.96 -8.28
CA PHE A 298 13.62 11.11 -7.38
C PHE A 298 14.59 10.89 -6.21
N ARG A 299 14.50 9.76 -5.50
CA ARG A 299 15.40 9.43 -4.38
C ARG A 299 16.87 9.32 -4.79
N SER A 300 17.19 8.83 -5.99
CA SER A 300 18.57 8.82 -6.51
C SER A 300 19.07 10.23 -6.77
N LEU A 301 18.30 11.08 -7.46
CA LEU A 301 18.67 12.48 -7.73
C LEU A 301 18.76 13.33 -6.46
N SER A 302 17.95 13.01 -5.44
CA SER A 302 17.91 13.65 -4.12
C SER A 302 18.68 12.89 -3.02
N SER A 303 19.62 12.03 -3.40
CA SER A 303 20.40 11.24 -2.44
C SER A 303 21.31 12.11 -1.58
N SER A 304 21.33 11.84 -0.27
CA SER A 304 22.29 12.42 0.68
C SER A 304 23.69 11.80 0.59
N ASP A 305 23.85 10.72 -0.18
CA ASP A 305 25.14 10.24 -0.66
C ASP A 305 25.42 10.90 -2.02
N ALA A 306 26.46 11.74 -2.05
CA ALA A 306 26.93 12.46 -3.23
C ALA A 306 27.24 11.53 -4.40
N MET A 307 27.91 10.39 -4.19
CA MET A 307 28.22 9.47 -5.29
C MET A 307 26.95 8.96 -5.98
N VAL A 308 25.87 8.74 -5.23
CA VAL A 308 24.58 8.32 -5.79
C VAL A 308 23.88 9.45 -6.54
N SER A 309 23.84 10.66 -5.99
CA SER A 309 23.18 11.82 -6.61
C SER A 309 23.96 12.41 -7.79
N ASP A 310 25.29 12.43 -7.74
CA ASP A 310 26.17 12.84 -8.85
C ASP A 310 26.08 11.86 -10.01
N VAL A 311 26.15 10.54 -9.76
CA VAL A 311 25.97 9.54 -10.82
C VAL A 311 24.56 9.60 -11.43
N ALA A 312 23.52 9.86 -10.63
CA ALA A 312 22.17 10.08 -11.12
C ALA A 312 22.03 11.35 -11.96
N ARG A 313 22.59 12.48 -11.50
CA ARG A 313 22.58 13.76 -12.19
C ARG A 313 23.38 13.69 -13.49
N ALA A 314 24.58 13.13 -13.48
CA ALA A 314 25.42 12.94 -14.66
C ALA A 314 24.79 11.97 -15.69
N CYS A 315 24.09 10.92 -15.23
CA CYS A 315 23.31 10.05 -16.12
C CYS A 315 22.18 10.82 -16.80
N LEU A 316 21.38 11.57 -16.02
CA LEU A 316 20.26 12.37 -16.51
C LEU A 316 20.73 13.45 -17.51
N VAL A 317 21.71 14.28 -17.13
CA VAL A 317 22.31 15.33 -17.96
C VAL A 317 22.85 14.74 -19.26
N SER A 318 23.58 13.62 -19.20
CA SER A 318 24.15 12.98 -20.40
C SER A 318 23.08 12.42 -21.35
N VAL A 319 21.99 11.83 -20.82
CA VAL A 319 20.86 11.37 -21.63
C VAL A 319 20.13 12.54 -22.30
N VAL A 320 19.90 13.63 -21.58
CA VAL A 320 19.22 14.82 -22.12
C VAL A 320 20.11 15.53 -23.16
N HIS A 321 21.36 15.83 -22.82
CA HIS A 321 22.34 16.44 -23.73
C HIS A 321 22.49 15.67 -25.05
N LYS A 322 22.46 14.32 -25.00
CA LYS A 322 22.52 13.49 -26.21
C LYS A 322 21.32 13.69 -27.15
N LYS A 323 20.14 14.03 -26.62
CA LYS A 323 18.94 14.36 -27.41
C LYS A 323 18.93 15.82 -27.86
N THR A 324 19.11 16.76 -26.93
CA THR A 324 18.97 18.20 -27.17
C THR A 324 20.15 18.82 -27.91
N ARG A 325 21.33 18.17 -27.86
CA ARG A 325 22.64 18.70 -28.32
C ARG A 325 23.07 20.01 -27.65
N VAL A 326 22.45 20.35 -26.52
CA VAL A 326 22.69 21.57 -25.73
C VAL A 326 22.76 21.19 -24.26
N ALA A 327 23.68 21.81 -23.50
CA ALA A 327 23.81 21.60 -22.07
C ALA A 327 22.47 21.92 -21.36
N PRO A 328 21.85 20.95 -20.65
CA PRO A 328 20.51 21.13 -20.11
C PRO A 328 20.53 21.81 -18.74
N ASP A 329 19.71 22.85 -18.59
CA ASP A 329 19.29 23.42 -17.31
C ASP A 329 18.24 22.54 -16.62
N HIS A 330 17.93 22.82 -15.35
CA HIS A 330 16.95 22.06 -14.59
C HIS A 330 15.54 22.09 -15.22
N CYS A 331 15.19 23.14 -15.95
CA CYS A 331 13.95 23.22 -16.73
C CYS A 331 13.94 22.18 -17.86
N THR A 332 14.98 22.11 -18.68
CA THR A 332 15.13 21.07 -19.73
C THR A 332 15.18 19.65 -19.13
N LEU A 333 15.76 19.48 -17.93
CA LEU A 333 15.73 18.20 -17.21
C LEU A 333 14.30 17.83 -16.72
N ALA A 334 13.54 18.80 -16.21
CA ALA A 334 12.16 18.62 -15.79
C ALA A 334 11.26 18.25 -16.98
N ASP A 335 11.35 18.99 -18.10
CA ASP A 335 10.62 18.68 -19.35
C ASP A 335 10.92 17.27 -19.88
N PHE A 336 12.19 16.84 -19.78
CA PHE A 336 12.56 15.48 -20.12
C PHE A 336 11.82 14.47 -19.24
N LEU A 337 11.82 14.65 -17.92
CA LEU A 337 11.20 13.73 -16.95
C LEU A 337 9.66 13.77 -16.96
N ASN A 338 9.06 14.92 -17.32
CA ASN A 338 7.64 15.07 -17.64
C ASN A 338 7.23 14.31 -18.90
N GLY A 339 8.19 14.04 -19.79
CA GLY A 339 7.93 13.31 -21.02
C GLY A 339 7.57 14.18 -22.21
N SER A 340 7.95 15.46 -22.20
CA SER A 340 7.73 16.39 -23.31
C SER A 340 8.25 15.80 -24.64
N THR A 341 7.45 15.94 -25.69
CA THR A 341 7.72 15.48 -27.06
C THR A 341 7.78 16.63 -28.07
N SER A 342 7.67 17.88 -27.59
CA SER A 342 7.77 19.10 -28.40
C SER A 342 9.18 19.68 -28.38
N GLY A 343 9.45 20.64 -29.28
CA GLY A 343 10.70 21.38 -29.34
C GLY A 343 11.94 20.49 -29.42
N ARG A 344 12.82 20.60 -28.42
CA ARG A 344 14.12 19.88 -28.35
C ARG A 344 14.00 18.36 -28.10
N PHE A 345 12.79 17.80 -28.06
CA PHE A 345 12.53 16.38 -27.78
C PHE A 345 11.74 15.65 -28.90
N ILE A 346 11.68 16.21 -30.10
CA ILE A 346 11.02 15.59 -31.27
C ILE A 346 11.85 14.41 -31.79
N GLY A 347 11.18 13.28 -32.09
CA GLY A 347 11.76 12.08 -32.72
C GLY A 347 11.60 10.80 -31.90
N GLU A 348 11.66 9.63 -32.57
CA GLU A 348 11.64 8.34 -31.87
C GLU A 348 12.96 8.10 -31.13
N SER A 349 12.85 7.58 -29.90
CA SER A 349 14.00 7.43 -29.01
C SER A 349 14.61 6.02 -29.05
N SER A 350 15.82 5.91 -29.60
CA SER A 350 16.72 4.75 -29.40
C SER A 350 17.33 4.72 -27.98
N ASP A 351 16.48 4.90 -26.97
CA ASP A 351 16.86 5.08 -25.58
C ASP A 351 17.36 3.78 -24.96
N TYR A 352 18.63 3.81 -24.55
CA TYR A 352 19.18 2.86 -23.58
C TYR A 352 18.32 2.91 -22.30
N SER A 353 18.03 1.75 -21.70
CA SER A 353 17.05 1.62 -20.62
C SER A 353 17.57 2.14 -19.26
N THR A 354 17.94 3.43 -19.18
CA THR A 354 18.40 4.12 -17.97
C THR A 354 17.25 4.33 -16.97
N VAL A 355 17.58 4.54 -15.68
CA VAL A 355 16.59 4.95 -14.66
C VAL A 355 15.82 6.20 -15.10
N CYS A 356 16.49 7.17 -15.72
CA CYS A 356 15.91 8.42 -16.19
C CYS A 356 14.88 8.20 -17.32
N SER A 357 15.20 7.39 -18.33
CA SER A 357 14.24 7.04 -19.40
C SER A 357 13.09 6.16 -18.85
N ARG A 358 13.36 5.23 -17.92
CA ARG A 358 12.32 4.46 -17.23
C ARG A 358 11.37 5.38 -16.45
N ALA A 359 11.90 6.39 -15.75
CA ALA A 359 11.13 7.39 -15.01
C ALA A 359 10.29 8.27 -15.94
N ARG A 360 10.88 8.84 -17.01
CA ARG A 360 10.16 9.59 -18.06
C ARG A 360 8.92 8.84 -18.55
N HIS A 361 9.09 7.57 -18.93
CA HIS A 361 7.96 6.77 -19.42
C HIS A 361 6.95 6.41 -18.32
N ALA A 362 7.37 6.30 -17.06
CA ALA A 362 6.47 6.12 -15.92
C ALA A 362 5.65 7.40 -15.64
N THR A 363 6.28 8.59 -15.71
CA THR A 363 5.60 9.89 -15.64
C THR A 363 4.52 9.98 -16.72
N GLN A 364 4.90 9.77 -17.99
CA GLN A 364 3.98 9.77 -19.14
C GLN A 364 2.76 8.84 -18.91
N ARG A 365 2.95 7.63 -18.36
CA ARG A 365 1.84 6.71 -18.06
C ARG A 365 0.96 7.15 -16.89
N LEU A 366 1.53 7.80 -15.89
CA LEU A 366 0.87 8.12 -14.63
C LEU A 366 0.13 9.47 -14.68
N CYS A 367 0.64 10.46 -15.42
CA CYS A 367 -0.02 11.76 -15.64
C CYS A 367 -1.39 11.62 -16.34
N ASN A 368 -1.62 10.53 -17.09
CA ASN A 368 -2.92 10.16 -17.65
C ASN A 368 -3.99 9.80 -16.59
N LYS A 369 -3.65 9.80 -15.29
CA LYS A 369 -4.55 9.40 -14.19
C LYS A 369 -4.55 10.38 -13.01
N ILE A 370 -3.40 11.01 -12.74
CA ILE A 370 -3.20 11.92 -11.61
C ILE A 370 -2.43 13.16 -12.07
N ARG A 371 -2.70 14.32 -11.45
CA ARG A 371 -2.07 15.59 -11.84
C ARG A 371 -0.81 15.84 -11.03
N PHE A 372 0.34 15.62 -11.65
CA PHE A 372 1.66 15.95 -11.10
C PHE A 372 2.66 16.17 -12.23
N GLU A 373 3.75 16.86 -11.90
CA GLU A 373 4.86 17.20 -12.79
C GLU A 373 6.18 17.19 -12.00
N TRP A 374 7.29 17.06 -12.72
CA TRP A 374 8.61 17.49 -12.29
C TRP A 374 8.78 18.97 -12.62
N ALA A 375 9.43 19.74 -11.76
CA ALA A 375 9.73 21.14 -11.98
C ALA A 375 11.14 21.49 -11.49
N ALA A 376 11.72 22.57 -12.03
CA ALA A 376 12.87 23.22 -11.42
C ALA A 376 12.43 24.07 -10.22
N SER A 377 13.29 24.19 -9.21
CA SER A 377 13.11 25.09 -8.07
C SER A 377 14.31 26.03 -7.97
N GLU A 378 14.12 27.26 -8.42
CA GLU A 378 15.13 28.34 -8.39
C GLU A 378 15.70 28.53 -6.97
N ALA A 379 14.84 28.52 -5.95
CA ALA A 379 15.21 28.67 -4.55
C ALA A 379 16.06 27.53 -3.96
N THR A 380 16.32 26.44 -4.70
CA THR A 380 17.10 25.30 -4.22
C THR A 380 18.06 24.68 -5.26
N ASP A 381 18.17 25.27 -6.46
CA ASP A 381 18.84 24.70 -7.64
C ASP A 381 18.60 23.18 -7.82
N SER A 382 17.33 22.77 -7.71
CA SER A 382 16.98 21.35 -7.65
C SER A 382 15.70 20.99 -8.40
N LEU A 383 15.56 19.69 -8.69
CA LEU A 383 14.33 19.13 -9.25
C LEU A 383 13.36 18.80 -8.10
N VAL A 384 12.15 19.34 -8.19
CA VAL A 384 11.04 19.09 -7.25
C VAL A 384 9.91 18.36 -7.96
N LEU A 385 9.00 17.75 -7.19
CA LEU A 385 7.81 17.09 -7.73
C LEU A 385 6.55 17.82 -7.25
N ASN A 386 5.89 18.56 -8.16
CA ASN A 386 4.65 19.26 -7.87
C ASN A 386 3.45 18.33 -8.09
N VAL A 387 2.49 18.35 -7.17
CA VAL A 387 1.28 17.52 -7.21
C VAL A 387 0.04 18.41 -7.04
N HIS A 388 -0.71 18.57 -8.12
CA HIS A 388 -1.78 19.57 -8.25
C HIS A 388 -3.10 19.06 -7.69
N ARG A 389 -3.15 18.93 -6.36
CA ARG A 389 -4.36 18.60 -5.59
C ARG A 389 -5.17 19.87 -5.34
N SER A 390 -6.49 19.76 -5.31
CA SER A 390 -7.38 20.83 -4.87
C SER A 390 -7.96 20.48 -3.48
N PRO A 391 -8.05 21.42 -2.52
CA PRO A 391 -7.57 22.81 -2.59
C PRO A 391 -6.05 22.97 -2.35
N ASN A 392 -5.37 21.95 -1.82
CA ASN A 392 -4.01 22.06 -1.28
C ASN A 392 -2.96 21.39 -2.19
N PRO A 393 -2.34 22.10 -3.15
CA PRO A 393 -1.23 21.56 -3.93
C PRO A 393 -0.03 21.25 -3.04
N VAL A 394 0.81 20.29 -3.46
CA VAL A 394 1.98 19.85 -2.69
C VAL A 394 3.20 19.80 -3.61
N SER A 395 4.22 20.61 -3.32
CA SER A 395 5.55 20.43 -3.90
C SER A 395 6.41 19.57 -2.98
N VAL A 396 7.14 18.61 -3.54
CA VAL A 396 8.05 17.72 -2.80
C VAL A 396 9.49 18.08 -3.16
N ALA A 397 10.18 18.70 -2.21
CA ALA A 397 11.60 19.03 -2.31
C ALA A 397 12.51 17.81 -2.07
N PRO A 398 13.80 17.85 -2.46
CA PRO A 398 14.77 16.77 -2.24
C PRO A 398 14.83 16.23 -0.80
N SER A 399 14.79 17.11 0.20
CA SER A 399 14.77 16.76 1.64
C SER A 399 13.56 15.89 2.04
N ALA A 400 12.47 15.95 1.25
CA ALA A 400 11.25 15.19 1.44
C ALA A 400 11.13 13.94 0.52
N ALA A 401 12.20 13.53 -0.19
CA ALA A 401 12.19 12.40 -1.14
C ALA A 401 11.54 11.11 -0.60
N LYS A 402 11.66 10.85 0.71
CA LYS A 402 11.05 9.71 1.42
C LYS A 402 9.51 9.66 1.32
N ILE A 403 8.80 10.77 1.06
CA ILE A 403 7.32 10.79 1.00
C ILE A 403 6.72 10.72 -0.42
N VAL A 404 7.52 10.80 -1.49
CA VAL A 404 7.04 10.80 -2.90
C VAL A 404 6.14 9.60 -3.20
N VAL A 405 6.60 8.38 -2.89
CA VAL A 405 5.86 7.14 -3.14
C VAL A 405 4.51 7.10 -2.41
N ARG A 406 4.43 7.69 -1.21
CA ARG A 406 3.18 7.81 -0.44
C ARG A 406 2.22 8.82 -1.08
N ILE A 407 2.73 9.98 -1.49
CA ILE A 407 1.94 11.04 -2.13
C ILE A 407 1.32 10.54 -3.44
N LEU A 408 2.12 9.93 -4.32
CA LEU A 408 1.64 9.42 -5.61
C LEU A 408 0.69 8.22 -5.47
N ARG A 409 0.90 7.32 -4.48
CA ARG A 409 -0.06 6.24 -4.17
C ARG A 409 -1.42 6.79 -3.71
N ASN A 410 -1.42 7.84 -2.89
CA ASN A 410 -2.66 8.47 -2.42
C ASN A 410 -3.44 9.14 -3.57
N GLU A 411 -2.75 9.81 -4.51
CA GLU A 411 -3.43 10.38 -5.68
C GLU A 411 -3.97 9.30 -6.62
N LEU A 412 -3.25 8.19 -6.78
CA LEU A 412 -3.70 7.06 -7.58
C LEU A 412 -4.99 6.45 -7.00
N GLU A 413 -5.10 6.36 -5.67
CA GLU A 413 -6.35 5.97 -4.99
C GLU A 413 -7.47 7.00 -5.17
N ALA A 414 -7.16 8.30 -5.11
CA ALA A 414 -8.12 9.38 -5.36
C ALA A 414 -8.68 9.33 -6.81
N SER A 415 -7.81 9.06 -7.79
CA SER A 415 -8.20 8.83 -9.19
C SER A 415 -9.09 7.59 -9.34
N TYR A 416 -8.75 6.49 -8.67
CA TYR A 416 -9.57 5.28 -8.65
C TYR A 416 -10.97 5.51 -8.05
N ILE A 417 -11.08 6.20 -6.91
CA ILE A 417 -12.40 6.44 -6.31
C ILE A 417 -13.26 7.40 -7.14
N ALA A 418 -12.67 8.46 -7.70
CA ALA A 418 -13.38 9.38 -8.59
C ALA A 418 -13.92 8.66 -9.84
N GLY A 419 -13.10 7.82 -10.48
CA GLY A 419 -13.47 6.99 -11.63
C GLY A 419 -14.42 5.82 -11.34
N LEU A 420 -14.81 5.62 -10.07
CA LEU A 420 -15.88 4.71 -9.65
C LEU A 420 -17.14 5.50 -9.24
N TYR A 421 -16.98 6.61 -8.52
CA TYR A 421 -18.06 7.51 -8.08
C TYR A 421 -18.82 8.15 -9.24
N SER A 422 -18.16 8.41 -10.37
CA SER A 422 -18.77 8.93 -11.59
C SER A 422 -19.72 7.95 -12.29
N LEU A 423 -19.70 6.65 -11.94
CA LEU A 423 -20.59 5.67 -12.59
C LEU A 423 -22.04 5.82 -12.08
N PRO A 424 -23.04 5.97 -12.96
CA PRO A 424 -24.44 6.21 -12.56
C PRO A 424 -25.13 4.96 -11.98
N ASP A 425 -24.57 3.77 -12.18
CA ASP A 425 -25.09 2.48 -11.71
C ASP A 425 -24.26 1.99 -10.51
N GLN A 426 -23.03 1.55 -10.79
CA GLN A 426 -22.15 0.88 -9.80
C GLN A 426 -21.41 1.85 -8.86
N GLY A 427 -21.57 3.17 -9.02
CA GLY A 427 -20.88 4.20 -8.23
C GLY A 427 -21.70 4.77 -7.06
N LYS A 428 -23.04 4.63 -7.11
CA LYS A 428 -24.01 5.25 -6.18
C LYS A 428 -23.62 5.09 -4.71
N THR A 429 -23.52 3.85 -4.25
CA THR A 429 -23.32 3.50 -2.84
C THR A 429 -21.90 3.78 -2.34
N ILE A 430 -20.90 3.78 -3.23
CA ILE A 430 -19.51 4.12 -2.88
C ILE A 430 -19.41 5.55 -2.32
N GLY A 431 -20.28 6.46 -2.76
CA GLY A 431 -20.36 7.83 -2.22
C GLY A 431 -20.51 7.88 -0.71
N ALA A 432 -21.53 7.21 -0.16
CA ALA A 432 -21.77 7.16 1.28
C ALA A 432 -20.77 6.23 2.01
N VAL A 433 -20.52 5.03 1.45
CA VAL A 433 -19.69 3.98 2.08
C VAL A 433 -18.24 4.42 2.29
N SER A 434 -17.75 5.36 1.48
CA SER A 434 -16.34 5.77 1.50
C SER A 434 -16.03 6.98 2.41
N LEU A 435 -17.04 7.66 2.97
CA LEU A 435 -16.83 8.82 3.85
C LEU A 435 -16.13 8.41 5.15
N LEU A 436 -16.65 7.38 5.81
CA LEU A 436 -16.06 6.83 7.02
C LEU A 436 -15.48 5.44 6.76
N PRO A 437 -14.17 5.21 7.04
CA PRO A 437 -13.56 3.88 7.03
C PRO A 437 -14.32 2.84 7.87
N ALA A 438 -15.06 3.35 8.86
CA ALA A 438 -16.07 2.67 9.67
C ALA A 438 -16.97 1.70 8.88
N SER A 439 -17.63 2.20 7.83
CA SER A 439 -18.60 1.49 6.99
C SER A 439 -18.02 0.26 6.28
N ASN A 440 -16.70 0.03 6.40
CA ASN A 440 -15.95 -1.01 5.70
C ASN A 440 -15.14 -1.95 6.60
N HIS A 441 -15.34 -1.91 7.93
CA HIS A 441 -14.61 -2.74 8.89
C HIS A 441 -14.63 -4.25 8.56
N LEU A 442 -15.73 -4.76 7.99
CA LEU A 442 -15.88 -6.15 7.55
C LEU A 442 -14.91 -6.56 6.41
N ILE A 443 -14.46 -5.62 5.58
CA ILE A 443 -13.73 -5.92 4.34
C ILE A 443 -12.31 -6.40 4.65
N GLN A 444 -11.66 -5.81 5.66
CA GLN A 444 -10.29 -6.14 6.02
C GLN A 444 -10.18 -7.41 6.89
N ALA A 445 -11.20 -7.72 7.70
CA ALA A 445 -11.06 -8.70 8.79
C ALA A 445 -12.31 -9.56 9.07
N GLY A 446 -13.41 -9.38 8.33
CA GLY A 446 -14.66 -10.13 8.53
C GLY A 446 -15.42 -9.84 9.84
N HIS A 447 -14.92 -8.92 10.68
CA HIS A 447 -15.45 -8.69 12.02
C HIS A 447 -16.97 -8.44 12.03
N TYR A 448 -17.65 -9.08 12.98
CA TYR A 448 -19.09 -8.96 13.26
C TYR A 448 -20.04 -9.34 12.10
N THR A 449 -19.52 -9.89 11.00
CA THR A 449 -20.25 -10.14 9.74
C THR A 449 -20.27 -11.64 9.43
N ARG A 450 -21.44 -12.21 9.08
CA ARG A 450 -21.50 -13.63 8.66
C ARG A 450 -20.84 -13.79 7.29
N PHE A 451 -20.31 -14.98 6.97
CA PHE A 451 -19.76 -15.26 5.63
C PHE A 451 -20.79 -15.00 4.50
N CYS A 452 -22.06 -15.33 4.70
CA CYS A 452 -23.12 -15.05 3.74
C CYS A 452 -23.41 -13.55 3.55
N ASP A 453 -23.26 -12.74 4.60
CA ASP A 453 -23.43 -11.28 4.57
C ASP A 453 -22.25 -10.60 3.85
N TRP A 454 -21.03 -11.06 4.13
CA TRP A 454 -19.80 -10.63 3.46
C TRP A 454 -19.85 -10.94 1.96
N ASN A 455 -20.25 -12.17 1.60
CA ASN A 455 -20.41 -12.59 0.20
C ASN A 455 -21.57 -11.86 -0.52
N PHE A 456 -22.53 -11.28 0.21
CA PHE A 456 -23.62 -10.47 -0.33
C PHE A 456 -23.18 -9.02 -0.59
N ILE A 457 -22.52 -8.38 0.40
CA ILE A 457 -22.45 -6.91 0.45
C ILE A 457 -21.64 -6.28 -0.70
N HIS A 458 -20.59 -6.94 -1.17
CA HIS A 458 -19.79 -6.46 -2.30
C HIS A 458 -20.59 -6.41 -3.61
N ARG A 459 -21.51 -7.35 -3.83
CA ARG A 459 -22.43 -7.33 -4.98
C ARG A 459 -23.52 -6.27 -4.82
N ALA A 460 -24.02 -6.09 -3.60
CA ALA A 460 -25.06 -5.11 -3.29
C ALA A 460 -24.58 -3.67 -3.50
N ARG A 461 -23.41 -3.30 -2.94
CA ARG A 461 -22.81 -1.96 -3.03
C ARG A 461 -22.40 -1.54 -4.45
N LEU A 462 -22.33 -2.48 -5.39
CA LEU A 462 -22.02 -2.23 -6.82
C LEU A 462 -23.25 -2.31 -7.73
N GLY A 463 -24.47 -2.50 -7.21
CA GLY A 463 -25.67 -2.63 -8.07
C GLY A 463 -25.73 -3.94 -8.89
N VAL A 464 -24.94 -4.98 -8.53
CA VAL A 464 -24.78 -6.19 -9.35
C VAL A 464 -25.50 -7.44 -8.83
N LEU A 465 -26.39 -7.30 -7.86
CA LEU A 465 -27.34 -8.36 -7.45
C LEU A 465 -28.25 -8.79 -8.61
N GLN A 466 -28.78 -10.01 -8.56
CA GLN A 466 -29.67 -10.56 -9.60
C GLN A 466 -31.14 -10.20 -9.36
N LEU A 467 -31.55 -9.01 -9.81
CA LEU A 467 -32.94 -8.54 -9.81
C LEU A 467 -33.43 -8.24 -11.23
N ASN A 468 -34.74 -8.31 -11.47
CA ASN A 468 -35.35 -8.20 -12.81
C ASN A 468 -34.94 -6.90 -13.53
N ALA A 469 -35.04 -5.73 -12.88
CA ALA A 469 -34.65 -4.45 -13.49
C ALA A 469 -33.12 -4.23 -13.59
N THR A 470 -32.29 -5.23 -13.23
CA THR A 470 -30.82 -5.21 -13.37
C THR A 470 -30.31 -6.17 -14.45
N LYS A 471 -31.20 -6.98 -15.06
CA LYS A 471 -30.89 -7.82 -16.22
C LYS A 471 -30.65 -6.90 -17.43
N ARG A 472 -29.43 -6.90 -17.98
CA ARG A 472 -29.05 -6.06 -19.14
C ARG A 472 -29.24 -6.76 -20.50
N PHE A 473 -29.51 -8.06 -20.50
CA PHE A 473 -29.67 -8.87 -21.72
C PHE A 473 -30.88 -9.80 -21.58
N GLY A 474 -31.57 -10.05 -22.70
CA GLY A 474 -32.84 -10.79 -22.75
C GLY A 474 -34.08 -9.89 -22.55
N ARG A 475 -35.20 -10.22 -23.22
CA ARG A 475 -36.49 -9.51 -23.10
C ARG A 475 -37.23 -9.91 -21.81
N GLY A 476 -36.65 -9.58 -20.65
CA GLY A 476 -37.24 -9.87 -19.34
C GLY A 476 -38.16 -8.74 -18.85
N ASN A 477 -39.29 -9.10 -18.25
CA ASN A 477 -40.13 -8.15 -17.51
C ASN A 477 -39.32 -7.53 -16.34
N PRO A 478 -39.18 -6.19 -16.26
CA PRO A 478 -38.41 -5.52 -15.20
C PRO A 478 -39.13 -5.45 -13.85
N CYS A 479 -40.43 -5.75 -13.79
CA CYS A 479 -41.26 -5.61 -12.60
C CYS A 479 -40.85 -6.53 -11.44
N CYS A 480 -41.25 -6.12 -10.24
CA CYS A 480 -41.04 -6.82 -8.98
C CYS A 480 -41.80 -8.15 -8.92
N ARG A 481 -41.07 -9.26 -8.78
CA ARG A 481 -41.61 -10.63 -8.70
C ARG A 481 -42.48 -10.92 -7.48
N LYS A 482 -42.56 -9.99 -6.52
CA LYS A 482 -43.32 -10.13 -5.26
C LYS A 482 -44.49 -9.15 -5.11
N CYS A 483 -44.47 -7.99 -5.78
CA CYS A 483 -45.53 -6.98 -5.63
C CYS A 483 -45.82 -6.15 -6.89
N GLY A 484 -45.45 -6.63 -8.09
CA GLY A 484 -45.82 -6.03 -9.38
C GLY A 484 -45.17 -4.68 -9.74
N TYR A 485 -44.58 -3.96 -8.77
CA TYR A 485 -43.99 -2.63 -8.96
C TYR A 485 -43.01 -2.57 -10.14
N ALA A 486 -43.12 -1.50 -10.94
CA ALA A 486 -42.58 -1.39 -12.31
C ALA A 486 -41.07 -1.69 -12.48
N ARG A 487 -40.25 -1.54 -11.44
CA ARG A 487 -38.81 -1.86 -11.49
C ARG A 487 -38.32 -2.55 -10.22
N GLU A 488 -37.93 -3.81 -10.34
CA GLU A 488 -37.26 -4.58 -9.29
C GLU A 488 -35.80 -4.14 -9.14
N THR A 489 -35.58 -3.04 -8.42
CA THR A 489 -34.25 -2.49 -8.10
C THR A 489 -33.84 -2.85 -6.67
N ILE A 490 -32.54 -2.71 -6.33
CA ILE A 490 -32.07 -2.91 -4.95
C ILE A 490 -32.77 -1.94 -3.97
N PRO A 491 -32.89 -0.61 -4.23
CA PRO A 491 -33.71 0.27 -3.40
C PRO A 491 -35.14 -0.22 -3.23
N HIS A 492 -35.78 -0.69 -4.31
CA HIS A 492 -37.14 -1.23 -4.21
C HIS A 492 -37.20 -2.43 -3.25
N VAL A 493 -36.36 -3.45 -3.46
CA VAL A 493 -36.37 -4.67 -2.66
C VAL A 493 -36.02 -4.41 -1.19
N LEU A 494 -35.03 -3.55 -0.92
CA LEU A 494 -34.52 -3.32 0.44
C LEU A 494 -35.30 -2.26 1.24
N ASN A 495 -36.07 -1.36 0.60
CA ASN A 495 -36.69 -0.22 1.27
C ASN A 495 -38.16 0.09 0.87
N HIS A 496 -38.70 -0.47 -0.23
CA HIS A 496 -40.03 -0.06 -0.75
C HIS A 496 -41.00 -1.20 -1.14
N CYS A 497 -40.55 -2.44 -1.32
CA CYS A 497 -41.38 -3.62 -1.56
C CYS A 497 -42.18 -4.03 -0.31
N LYS A 498 -43.43 -3.56 -0.17
CA LYS A 498 -44.26 -3.63 1.06
C LYS A 498 -44.43 -5.04 1.68
N VAL A 499 -44.25 -6.10 0.90
CA VAL A 499 -44.15 -7.50 1.36
C VAL A 499 -43.12 -7.65 2.51
N HIS A 500 -42.04 -6.88 2.46
CA HIS A 500 -40.92 -6.91 3.41
C HIS A 500 -41.04 -5.90 4.56
N SER A 501 -42.22 -5.31 4.76
CA SER A 501 -42.48 -4.31 5.82
C SER A 501 -42.17 -4.81 7.23
N SER A 502 -42.49 -6.07 7.55
CA SER A 502 -42.11 -6.73 8.81
C SER A 502 -40.58 -6.74 8.99
N ALA A 503 -39.83 -7.10 7.95
CA ALA A 503 -38.37 -7.16 7.98
C ALA A 503 -37.73 -5.76 8.13
N TRP A 504 -38.31 -4.72 7.52
CA TRP A 504 -37.84 -3.35 7.71
C TRP A 504 -38.04 -2.86 9.14
N LYS A 505 -39.17 -3.22 9.76
CA LYS A 505 -39.42 -2.93 11.18
C LYS A 505 -38.39 -3.65 12.05
N GLY A 506 -38.18 -4.95 11.86
CA GLY A 506 -37.14 -5.70 12.60
C GLY A 506 -35.72 -5.13 12.42
N ARG A 507 -35.39 -4.66 11.22
CA ARG A 507 -34.12 -3.96 10.92
C ARG A 507 -33.98 -2.61 11.63
N HIS A 508 -35.05 -1.84 11.74
CA HIS A 508 -35.10 -0.57 12.48
C HIS A 508 -35.04 -0.80 14.00
N ASP A 509 -35.89 -1.70 14.51
CA ASP A 509 -35.94 -2.10 15.92
C ASP A 509 -34.57 -2.62 16.40
N ALA A 510 -33.79 -3.31 15.55
CA ALA A 510 -32.44 -3.75 15.90
C ALA A 510 -31.47 -2.59 16.20
N ILE A 511 -31.56 -1.47 15.45
CA ILE A 511 -30.74 -0.27 15.66
C ILE A 511 -31.19 0.44 16.94
N GLN A 512 -32.49 0.72 17.03
CA GLN A 512 -33.14 1.36 18.16
C GLN A 512 -32.85 0.65 19.48
N ASN A 513 -33.02 -0.69 19.53
CA ASN A 513 -32.76 -1.47 20.73
C ASN A 513 -31.27 -1.54 21.10
N ARG A 514 -30.36 -1.52 20.11
CA ARG A 514 -28.91 -1.48 20.36
C ARG A 514 -28.46 -0.14 20.95
N ILE A 515 -29.01 0.97 20.47
CA ILE A 515 -28.74 2.31 21.02
C ILE A 515 -29.43 2.50 22.38
N LYS A 516 -30.68 2.07 22.55
CA LYS A 516 -31.39 2.08 23.85
C LYS A 516 -30.56 1.38 24.95
N LYS A 517 -29.99 0.21 24.65
CA LYS A 517 -29.13 -0.55 25.58
C LYS A 517 -27.77 0.09 25.87
N ALA A 518 -27.38 1.12 25.10
CA ALA A 518 -26.10 1.82 25.27
C ALA A 518 -26.23 3.16 26.04
N ILE A 519 -27.45 3.68 26.21
CA ILE A 519 -27.70 4.90 27.00
C ILE A 519 -27.47 4.58 28.49
N PRO A 520 -26.62 5.34 29.21
CA PRO A 520 -26.38 5.09 30.62
C PRO A 520 -27.62 5.39 31.48
N SER A 521 -28.00 4.46 32.36
CA SER A 521 -29.20 4.58 33.21
C SER A 521 -29.18 5.76 34.18
N TYR A 522 -28.01 6.27 34.55
CA TYR A 522 -27.89 7.45 35.40
C TYR A 522 -28.30 8.75 34.70
N LEU A 523 -28.30 8.79 33.37
CA LEU A 523 -28.42 10.01 32.55
C LEU A 523 -29.84 10.59 32.55
N GLY A 524 -30.87 9.76 32.61
CA GLY A 524 -32.27 10.19 32.48
C GLY A 524 -33.23 9.03 32.21
N SER A 525 -34.51 9.36 32.00
CA SER A 525 -35.53 8.38 31.61
C SER A 525 -35.62 8.26 30.09
N VAL A 526 -35.66 7.02 29.58
CA VAL A 526 -35.74 6.73 28.14
C VAL A 526 -37.11 6.15 27.80
N THR A 527 -37.83 6.82 26.91
CA THR A 527 -39.07 6.33 26.30
C THR A 527 -38.83 5.96 24.83
N ILE A 528 -39.63 5.02 24.32
CA ILE A 528 -39.48 4.43 22.99
C ILE A 528 -40.86 4.29 22.36
N ASN A 529 -41.03 4.70 21.10
CA ASN A 529 -42.28 4.55 20.32
C ASN A 529 -43.57 4.98 21.07
N LYS A 530 -43.50 6.08 21.84
CA LYS A 530 -44.66 6.66 22.53
C LYS A 530 -45.15 7.93 21.83
N LYS A 531 -46.46 8.18 21.87
CA LYS A 531 -47.06 9.46 21.49
C LYS A 531 -46.44 10.59 22.33
N PHE A 532 -46.02 11.67 21.71
CA PHE A 532 -45.59 12.87 22.41
C PHE A 532 -46.81 13.72 22.78
N PRO A 533 -46.98 14.16 24.04
CA PRO A 533 -48.13 14.95 24.48
C PRO A 533 -48.05 16.41 23.99
N GLY A 534 -49.19 17.07 23.83
CA GLY A 534 -49.25 18.53 23.57
C GLY A 534 -48.85 18.98 22.16
N VAL A 535 -48.67 18.07 21.21
CA VAL A 535 -48.23 18.38 19.83
C VAL A 535 -49.25 17.89 18.81
N THR A 536 -49.58 18.78 17.85
CA THR A 536 -50.53 18.53 16.76
C THR A 536 -49.81 18.68 15.41
N PRO A 537 -49.92 17.70 14.47
CA PRO A 537 -50.54 16.39 14.64
C PRO A 537 -49.79 15.53 15.67
N THR A 538 -50.46 14.53 16.25
CA THR A 538 -49.84 13.67 17.27
C THR A 538 -48.66 12.88 16.69
N LEU A 539 -47.45 13.21 17.12
CA LEU A 539 -46.22 12.58 16.69
C LEU A 539 -45.79 11.45 17.63
N ILE A 540 -45.16 10.42 17.06
CA ILE A 540 -44.57 9.28 17.77
C ILE A 540 -43.09 9.24 17.40
N PRO A 541 -42.18 9.87 18.18
CA PRO A 541 -40.74 9.70 18.01
C PRO A 541 -40.29 8.30 18.46
N ASP A 542 -39.29 7.76 17.77
CA ASP A 542 -38.79 6.41 18.07
C ASP A 542 -38.10 6.33 19.44
N LEU A 543 -37.35 7.37 19.83
CA LEU A 543 -36.68 7.49 21.13
C LEU A 543 -36.76 8.93 21.68
N VAL A 544 -37.07 9.06 22.98
CA VAL A 544 -36.91 10.31 23.73
C VAL A 544 -36.23 10.01 25.07
N LEU A 545 -35.09 10.65 25.30
CA LEU A 545 -34.36 10.68 26.57
C LEU A 545 -34.64 12.01 27.26
N ARG A 546 -35.29 11.99 28.43
CA ARG A 546 -35.40 13.17 29.32
C ARG A 546 -34.28 13.11 30.35
N LYS A 547 -33.28 13.99 30.25
CA LYS A 547 -32.10 13.95 31.16
C LYS A 547 -32.41 14.49 32.54
N LYS A 548 -31.67 14.02 33.54
CA LYS A 548 -31.67 14.61 34.90
C LYS A 548 -31.18 16.06 34.93
N SER A 549 -30.49 16.52 33.88
CA SER A 549 -30.04 17.91 33.69
C SER A 549 -31.07 18.81 32.99
N GLY A 550 -32.31 18.35 32.80
CA GLY A 550 -33.38 19.12 32.14
C GLY A 550 -33.34 19.12 30.60
N GLU A 551 -32.27 18.65 29.95
CA GLU A 551 -32.24 18.54 28.48
C GLU A 551 -33.04 17.30 28.01
N THR A 552 -34.02 17.52 27.13
CA THR A 552 -34.70 16.45 26.39
C THR A 552 -34.07 16.22 25.02
N VAL A 553 -33.65 14.97 24.77
CA VAL A 553 -33.00 14.52 23.54
C VAL A 553 -33.95 13.59 22.79
N ILE A 554 -34.47 14.07 21.66
CA ILE A 554 -35.37 13.35 20.75
C ILE A 554 -34.54 12.77 19.62
N VAL A 555 -34.69 11.47 19.36
CA VAL A 555 -33.97 10.76 18.31
C VAL A 555 -34.94 9.84 17.55
N ASP A 556 -34.96 9.98 16.24
CA ASP A 556 -35.67 9.08 15.33
C ASP A 556 -34.65 8.29 14.48
N PHE A 557 -34.96 7.03 14.15
CA PHE A 557 -34.08 6.16 13.37
C PHE A 557 -34.63 6.00 11.94
N THR A 558 -33.72 6.00 10.97
CA THR A 558 -34.09 5.77 9.56
C THR A 558 -33.06 4.90 8.84
N VAL A 559 -33.56 3.93 8.08
CA VAL A 559 -32.74 3.08 7.21
C VAL A 559 -33.03 3.43 5.76
N ALA A 560 -32.16 4.25 5.18
CA ALA A 560 -32.28 4.76 3.81
C ALA A 560 -31.64 3.82 2.78
N PHE A 561 -31.89 4.05 1.48
CA PHE A 561 -31.04 3.49 0.44
C PHE A 561 -29.87 4.44 0.16
N GLU A 562 -28.67 3.88 -0.03
CA GLU A 562 -27.42 4.63 -0.20
C GLU A 562 -27.22 5.04 -1.66
N ASP A 563 -28.03 6.01 -2.10
CA ASP A 563 -27.88 6.66 -3.40
C ASP A 563 -27.04 7.93 -3.24
N ARG A 564 -25.71 7.76 -3.24
CA ARG A 564 -24.71 8.77 -2.81
C ARG A 564 -24.94 9.18 -1.34
N TYR A 565 -24.16 10.17 -0.87
CA TYR A 565 -24.29 10.65 0.51
C TYR A 565 -25.54 11.50 0.73
N ASP A 566 -25.95 12.24 -0.30
CA ASP A 566 -27.05 13.22 -0.25
C ASP A 566 -28.36 12.55 0.16
N SER A 567 -28.59 11.30 -0.26
CA SER A 567 -29.74 10.49 0.17
C SER A 567 -29.82 10.27 1.69
N LEU A 568 -28.69 10.21 2.40
CA LEU A 568 -28.64 10.10 3.86
C LEU A 568 -28.94 11.46 4.52
N VAL A 569 -28.40 12.55 3.96
CA VAL A 569 -28.68 13.93 4.41
C VAL A 569 -30.16 14.28 4.23
N THR A 570 -30.76 13.97 3.07
CA THR A 570 -32.21 14.11 2.86
C THR A 570 -33.01 13.24 3.82
N ALA A 571 -32.57 12.01 4.10
CA ALA A 571 -33.25 11.14 5.07
C ALA A 571 -33.19 11.68 6.51
N ARG A 572 -32.09 12.35 6.91
CA ARG A 572 -31.97 13.08 8.18
C ARG A 572 -32.94 14.24 8.21
N ASN A 573 -32.84 15.15 7.23
CA ASN A 573 -33.62 16.38 7.18
C ASN A 573 -35.12 16.09 7.19
N ASN A 574 -35.59 15.11 6.41
CA ASN A 574 -37.00 14.70 6.40
C ASN A 574 -37.51 14.20 7.76
N LYS A 575 -36.66 13.59 8.61
CA LYS A 575 -37.03 13.21 9.97
C LYS A 575 -36.96 14.41 10.92
N VAL A 576 -35.93 15.27 10.84
CA VAL A 576 -35.86 16.53 11.62
C VAL A 576 -37.09 17.41 11.37
N THR A 577 -37.41 17.72 10.11
CA THR A 577 -38.60 18.50 9.74
C THR A 577 -39.90 17.86 10.22
N LYS A 578 -40.03 16.51 10.19
CA LYS A 578 -41.22 15.81 10.70
C LYS A 578 -41.45 16.04 12.20
N TYR A 579 -40.39 16.06 13.01
CA TYR A 579 -40.51 16.17 14.48
C TYR A 579 -40.22 17.59 15.03
N GLN A 580 -39.91 18.54 14.16
CA GLN A 580 -39.70 19.95 14.48
C GLN A 580 -40.79 20.56 15.40
N PRO A 581 -42.10 20.25 15.23
CA PRO A 581 -43.13 20.75 16.16
C PRO A 581 -42.97 20.32 17.63
N ILE A 582 -42.30 19.18 17.89
CA ILE A 582 -41.96 18.75 19.25
C ILE A 582 -40.86 19.66 19.83
N LEU A 583 -39.83 19.95 19.03
CA LEU A 583 -38.72 20.82 19.43
C LEU A 583 -39.21 22.24 19.77
N GLU A 584 -40.18 22.74 18.99
CA GLU A 584 -40.81 24.05 19.19
C GLU A 584 -41.71 24.07 20.43
N SER A 585 -42.54 23.04 20.64
CA SER A 585 -43.37 22.88 21.85
C SER A 585 -42.54 22.85 23.14
N LEU A 586 -41.41 22.12 23.14
CA LEU A 586 -40.49 22.08 24.28
C LEU A 586 -39.81 23.44 24.53
N ARG A 587 -39.37 24.13 23.47
CA ARG A 587 -38.76 25.46 23.59
C ARG A 587 -39.74 26.53 24.08
N ALA A 588 -41.01 26.45 23.66
CA ALA A 588 -42.07 27.34 24.14
C ALA A 588 -42.38 27.17 25.64
N THR A 589 -42.09 25.99 26.20
CA THR A 589 -42.18 25.72 27.65
C THR A 589 -40.85 25.92 28.39
N GLY A 590 -39.83 26.47 27.73
CA GLY A 590 -38.51 26.72 28.31
C GLY A 590 -37.63 25.48 28.49
N GLU A 591 -38.08 24.29 28.07
CA GLU A 591 -37.32 23.05 28.24
C GLU A 591 -36.16 22.97 27.22
N PRO A 592 -34.89 22.84 27.66
CA PRO A 592 -33.77 22.67 26.74
C PRO A 592 -33.94 21.40 25.90
N ALA A 593 -33.99 21.54 24.58
CA ALA A 593 -34.33 20.43 23.70
C ALA A 593 -33.40 20.30 22.49
N PHE A 594 -33.05 19.06 22.19
CA PHE A 594 -32.30 18.62 21.01
C PHE A 594 -33.12 17.60 20.21
N LEU A 595 -33.15 17.78 18.88
CA LEU A 595 -33.79 16.89 17.93
C LEU A 595 -32.81 16.58 16.80
N ASP A 596 -32.61 15.31 16.49
CA ASP A 596 -31.89 14.85 15.30
C ASP A 596 -32.29 13.40 14.95
N ALA A 597 -31.75 12.84 13.87
CA ALA A 597 -31.93 11.45 13.48
C ALA A 597 -30.66 10.60 13.66
N ILE A 598 -30.85 9.28 13.75
CA ILE A 598 -29.80 8.30 13.46
C ILE A 598 -30.08 7.70 12.09
N VAL A 599 -29.26 8.08 11.12
CA VAL A 599 -29.36 7.62 9.73
C VAL A 599 -28.36 6.51 9.48
N VAL A 600 -28.85 5.35 9.04
CA VAL A 600 -28.00 4.24 8.62
C VAL A 600 -28.39 3.84 7.21
N GLY A 601 -27.40 3.65 6.34
CA GLY A 601 -27.66 3.15 5.00
C GLY A 601 -27.95 1.64 5.02
N SER A 602 -28.90 1.19 4.19
CA SER A 602 -29.32 -0.22 4.06
C SER A 602 -28.21 -1.19 3.62
N LEU A 603 -27.07 -0.69 3.14
CA LEU A 603 -25.87 -1.43 2.75
C LEU A 603 -24.68 -1.11 3.69
N GLY A 604 -24.97 -0.62 4.90
CA GLY A 604 -24.02 -0.45 5.99
C GLY A 604 -23.18 0.84 5.96
N SER A 605 -23.63 1.91 5.29
CA SER A 605 -23.07 3.25 5.52
C SER A 605 -23.50 3.82 6.87
N TRP A 606 -22.54 4.35 7.63
CA TRP A 606 -22.80 5.22 8.78
C TRP A 606 -22.77 6.68 8.36
N ASP A 607 -23.80 7.47 8.70
CA ASP A 607 -23.80 8.92 8.54
C ASP A 607 -22.90 9.57 9.62
N PRO A 608 -21.88 10.37 9.28
CA PRO A 608 -21.03 11.07 10.25
C PRO A 608 -21.79 11.93 11.26
N ALA A 609 -22.94 12.50 10.88
CA ALA A 609 -23.72 13.35 11.78
C ALA A 609 -24.33 12.56 12.96
N ASN A 610 -24.45 11.23 12.87
CA ASN A 610 -24.86 10.39 13.99
C ASN A 610 -23.95 10.52 15.23
N ASP A 611 -22.66 10.81 15.05
CA ASP A 611 -21.70 10.79 16.15
C ASP A 611 -21.95 11.90 17.19
N SER A 612 -22.56 13.02 16.79
CA SER A 612 -22.99 14.09 17.71
C SER A 612 -24.18 13.62 18.58
N VAL A 613 -25.14 12.92 17.97
CA VAL A 613 -26.33 12.35 18.60
C VAL A 613 -25.91 11.29 19.63
N LEU A 614 -24.99 10.39 19.27
CA LEU A 614 -24.46 9.39 20.20
C LEU A 614 -23.80 10.03 21.43
N LEU A 615 -23.05 11.12 21.25
CA LEU A 615 -22.45 11.85 22.36
C LEU A 615 -23.49 12.53 23.25
N ARG A 616 -24.55 13.13 22.69
CA ARG A 616 -25.67 13.67 23.48
C ARG A 616 -26.46 12.60 24.23
N LEU A 617 -26.53 11.38 23.70
CA LEU A 617 -27.07 10.19 24.38
C LEU A 617 -26.14 9.60 25.47
N GLY A 618 -25.00 10.25 25.76
CA GLY A 618 -24.04 9.84 26.79
C GLY A 618 -23.09 8.71 26.36
N ILE A 619 -23.06 8.37 25.07
CA ILE A 619 -22.32 7.21 24.57
C ILE A 619 -20.90 7.63 24.18
N SER A 620 -19.90 7.09 24.90
CA SER A 620 -18.50 7.51 24.74
C SER A 620 -17.93 7.21 23.35
N ARG A 621 -17.04 8.08 22.83
CA ARG A 621 -16.37 7.90 21.53
C ARG A 621 -15.71 6.52 21.37
N LYS A 622 -15.19 5.94 22.45
CA LYS A 622 -14.59 4.59 22.48
C LYS A 622 -15.63 3.50 22.22
N TYR A 623 -16.82 3.60 22.81
CA TYR A 623 -17.90 2.63 22.60
C TYR A 623 -18.63 2.86 21.27
N SER A 624 -18.86 4.11 20.85
CA SER A 624 -19.47 4.42 19.54
C SER A 624 -18.72 3.74 18.38
N ASN A 625 -17.38 3.71 18.46
CA ASN A 625 -16.51 3.01 17.51
C ASN A 625 -16.76 1.49 17.39
N LEU A 626 -17.27 0.84 18.44
CA LEU A 626 -17.74 -0.55 18.39
C LEU A 626 -19.20 -0.61 17.95
N MET A 627 -20.04 0.26 18.51
CA MET A 627 -21.48 0.23 18.32
C MET A 627 -21.88 0.42 16.85
N TRP A 628 -21.32 1.38 16.12
CA TRP A 628 -21.67 1.53 14.70
C TRP A 628 -21.17 0.35 13.84
N ARG A 629 -20.12 -0.40 14.23
CA ARG A 629 -19.70 -1.62 13.52
C ARG A 629 -20.80 -2.67 13.57
N LEU A 630 -21.34 -2.87 14.78
CA LEU A 630 -22.42 -3.80 15.06
C LEU A 630 -23.71 -3.36 14.37
N ILE A 631 -24.04 -2.05 14.37
CA ILE A 631 -25.19 -1.49 13.63
C ILE A 631 -25.07 -1.74 12.13
N CYS A 632 -23.94 -1.38 11.50
CA CYS A 632 -23.72 -1.60 10.08
C CYS A 632 -23.81 -3.09 9.72
N SER A 633 -23.27 -3.98 10.57
CA SER A 633 -23.35 -5.44 10.37
C SER A 633 -24.77 -5.97 10.50
N ASP A 634 -25.54 -5.54 11.51
CA ASP A 634 -26.95 -5.88 11.66
C ASP A 634 -27.78 -5.43 10.45
N VAL A 635 -27.57 -4.20 9.97
CA VAL A 635 -28.30 -3.66 8.81
C VAL A 635 -27.94 -4.39 7.52
N ILE A 636 -26.67 -4.75 7.31
CA ILE A 636 -26.24 -5.58 6.17
C ILE A 636 -26.88 -6.98 6.24
N ARG A 637 -26.86 -7.62 7.42
CA ARG A 637 -27.49 -8.92 7.67
C ARG A 637 -28.98 -8.90 7.33
N TRP A 638 -29.73 -7.98 7.92
CA TRP A 638 -31.16 -7.81 7.61
C TRP A 638 -31.41 -7.55 6.11
N SER A 639 -30.58 -6.74 5.44
CA SER A 639 -30.70 -6.50 4.00
C SER A 639 -30.35 -7.73 3.14
N ARG A 640 -29.39 -8.57 3.57
CA ARG A 640 -29.11 -9.89 2.97
C ARG A 640 -30.31 -10.83 3.13
N ASP A 641 -30.88 -10.87 4.34
CA ASP A 641 -31.99 -11.74 4.69
C ASP A 641 -33.28 -11.35 3.91
N ILE A 642 -33.58 -10.04 3.82
CA ILE A 642 -34.64 -9.47 2.95
C ILE A 642 -34.42 -9.86 1.48
N TYR A 643 -33.19 -9.74 0.96
CA TYR A 643 -32.88 -10.04 -0.43
C TYR A 643 -33.08 -11.53 -0.74
N ILE A 644 -32.61 -12.44 0.12
CA ILE A 644 -32.75 -13.89 -0.08
C ILE A 644 -34.20 -14.34 0.05
N GLU A 645 -34.98 -13.78 0.98
CA GLU A 645 -36.43 -14.00 1.03
C GLU A 645 -37.12 -13.47 -0.24
N HIS A 646 -36.73 -12.29 -0.74
CA HIS A 646 -37.27 -11.75 -1.99
C HIS A 646 -37.03 -12.68 -3.19
N LEU A 647 -35.83 -13.29 -3.28
CA LEU A 647 -35.51 -14.25 -4.33
C LEU A 647 -36.29 -15.57 -4.17
N THR A 648 -36.32 -16.14 -2.96
CA THR A 648 -36.69 -17.55 -2.72
C THR A 648 -38.10 -17.76 -2.20
N GLY A 649 -38.73 -16.73 -1.61
CA GLY A 649 -39.96 -16.85 -0.84
C GLY A 649 -39.80 -17.48 0.55
N LYS A 650 -38.60 -17.91 0.96
CA LYS A 650 -38.35 -18.50 2.29
C LYS A 650 -37.87 -17.42 3.26
N ARG A 651 -38.55 -17.28 4.40
CA ARG A 651 -38.14 -16.41 5.54
C ARG A 651 -36.69 -16.72 5.94
N GLN A 652 -35.94 -15.71 6.41
CA GLN A 652 -34.51 -15.81 6.72
C GLN A 652 -34.12 -15.28 8.12
N TYR A 653 -35.09 -14.74 8.86
CA TYR A 653 -34.91 -13.98 10.11
C TYR A 653 -36.01 -14.35 11.11
#